data_AF-A0A7J9F0D1-F1
#
_entry.id   AF-A0A7J9F0D1-F1
#
_cell.length_a   1.000
_cell.length_b   1.000
_cell.length_c   1.000
_cell.angle_alpha   90.00
_cell.angle_beta   90.00
_cell.angle_gamma   90.00
#
_symmetry.space_group_name_H-M   'P 1'
#
loop_
_entity.id
_entity.type
_entity.pdbx_description
1 polymer ?
#
loop_
_entity_poly.entity_id
_entity_poly.type
_entity_poly.pdbx_seq_one_letter_code
_entity_poly.pdbx_strand_id
1 'polypeptide(L)'
;LGINLSSDNPTAEEAWRELIARVKYIFSNEFLSALHPLSSHFKAALRRVGDLNASVPASVIAICDGKLNNLCKIINPTVESHPLLVLSYIMRAAAGLPELVVSAEGQLSIWRKDPYPPNVIESSISQQSDVAESITTTAIYIPCSPEKAVEPVILNISSTGYYLDVIGQILGLSDANMVLISRTIGKASSETRFYFAAPKSYPLDMSSDLLNAKVAPFGGPLNAKASSLCGQDIYGDSILASIGYTWKGQDIFHEDVTLQSYYRMLISKIPSGVYKLSREAILAAELPLTFTTKTNWKGSFPREILSSFCRQYRLLEPVFCVSSIPLKASSELSRSNNKPEVSESAEQEREYANENESVDVDPKLVVLGSSFTCEVKIYSKCQDLILECAPNVLYKKQNDAVQSASLKVLSWLNAYLKDIYMSLEKEKQLANVFDIKFCRQIFFEEVVKCLSVCNCQHNETLGGKEPELNGMVENDASYINIEGTDSGLCPSNGSLLCVCYSVSLVTKGELQKELLESIEEFEFEMGTGAVIPCLEAVVSQMSVGQSACFYTELPPEDLVLAAAKDLANALAFLTSPCCLEYSIILLHVTEPPEDRMEQALFNPPLSKQRVEYAVQHIKEFCATSLVDFGCGSGSLLESLLEYPTSLETIAGVDISQKSLSRAAKVLHSKLVMKSDFDAPCRSIKSAILFDGSITDFDSRLCGFDLATCLE
;
A
#
# COMPACT_ATOMS: atom_id res chain seq x y z
N LEU A 1 21.37 26.09 14.27
CA LEU A 1 21.74 24.78 14.86
C LEU A 1 22.98 24.18 14.23
N GLY A 2 23.42 24.61 13.03
CA GLY A 2 24.67 24.13 12.44
C GLY A 2 24.67 22.65 12.02
N ILE A 3 23.55 21.96 12.18
CA ILE A 3 23.35 20.57 11.76
C ILE A 3 23.17 20.58 10.24
N ASN A 4 24.26 20.32 9.52
CA ASN A 4 24.25 20.16 8.08
C ASN A 4 24.22 18.66 7.79
N LEU A 5 23.03 18.10 7.52
CA LEU A 5 22.80 16.66 7.38
C LEU A 5 23.65 16.00 6.28
N SER A 6 24.17 16.78 5.33
CA SER A 6 25.05 16.30 4.26
C SER A 6 26.51 16.09 4.68
N SER A 7 26.97 16.67 5.80
CA SER A 7 28.36 16.57 6.27
C SER A 7 28.59 15.60 7.44
N ASP A 8 27.52 15.01 8.01
CA ASP A 8 27.58 14.16 9.22
C ASP A 8 27.56 12.64 8.93
N ASN A 9 27.77 12.22 7.68
CA ASN A 9 27.87 10.79 7.39
C ASN A 9 29.20 10.25 7.95
N PRO A 10 29.19 9.34 8.94
CA PRO A 10 30.42 8.85 9.53
C PRO A 10 31.21 8.05 8.48
N THR A 11 32.53 8.21 8.52
CA THR A 11 33.44 7.41 7.69
C THR A 11 33.33 5.93 8.08
N ALA A 12 33.74 5.01 7.19
CA ALA A 12 33.72 3.57 7.48
C ALA A 12 34.52 3.21 8.75
N GLU A 13 35.63 3.91 9.01
CA GLU A 13 36.45 3.73 10.22
C GLU A 13 35.77 4.24 11.49
N GLU A 14 35.06 5.37 11.42
CA GLU A 14 34.25 5.89 12.52
C GLU A 14 33.08 4.96 12.83
N ALA A 15 32.39 4.49 11.80
CA ALA A 15 31.32 3.52 11.93
C ALA A 15 31.81 2.20 12.54
N TRP A 16 33.02 1.74 12.19
CA TRP A 16 33.65 0.57 12.81
C TRP A 16 33.98 0.77 14.29
N ARG A 17 34.52 1.94 14.68
CA ARG A 17 34.78 2.28 16.09
C ARG A 17 33.48 2.34 16.90
N GLU A 18 32.44 2.95 16.33
CA GLU A 18 31.11 3.02 16.96
C GLU A 18 30.47 1.63 17.07
N LEU A 19 30.69 0.75 16.10
CA LEU A 19 30.23 -0.63 16.14
C LEU A 19 30.85 -1.38 17.33
N ILE A 20 32.18 -1.29 17.49
CA ILE A 20 32.90 -1.90 18.63
C ILE A 20 32.40 -1.34 19.96
N ALA A 21 32.25 -0.01 20.05
CA ALA A 21 31.75 0.64 21.26
C ALA A 21 30.33 0.19 21.61
N ARG A 22 29.45 0.04 20.61
CA ARG A 22 28.08 -0.43 20.81
C ARG A 22 28.05 -1.90 21.24
N VAL A 23 28.84 -2.78 20.62
CA VAL A 23 28.97 -4.18 21.04
C VAL A 23 29.46 -4.25 22.49
N LYS A 24 30.49 -3.48 22.86
CA LYS A 24 30.98 -3.41 24.26
C LYS A 24 29.88 -2.99 25.24
N TYR A 25 29.09 -1.96 24.89
CA TYR A 25 28.00 -1.47 25.73
C TYR A 25 26.89 -2.50 25.93
N ILE A 26 26.52 -3.24 24.88
CA ILE A 26 25.48 -4.28 24.95
C ILE A 26 25.80 -5.37 25.98
N PHE A 27 27.08 -5.70 26.18
CA PHE A 27 27.53 -6.67 27.18
C PHE A 27 27.87 -6.06 28.55
N SER A 28 27.59 -4.77 28.75
CA SER A 28 27.84 -4.10 30.02
C SER A 28 26.81 -4.48 31.10
N ASN A 29 27.17 -4.28 32.37
CA ASN A 29 26.24 -4.49 33.50
C ASN A 29 24.99 -3.59 33.38
N GLU A 30 25.15 -2.36 32.87
CA GLU A 30 24.06 -1.39 32.75
C GLU A 30 23.00 -1.87 31.75
N PHE A 31 23.43 -2.46 30.63
CA PHE A 31 22.53 -2.89 29.57
C PHE A 31 21.62 -4.06 29.98
N LEU A 32 22.06 -4.94 30.88
CA LEU A 32 21.22 -6.05 31.39
C LEU A 32 19.95 -5.54 32.11
N SER A 33 19.99 -4.31 32.64
CA SER A 33 18.82 -3.68 33.27
C SER A 33 17.96 -2.87 32.29
N ALA A 34 18.40 -2.70 31.04
CA ALA A 34 17.71 -1.85 30.07
C ALA A 34 16.37 -2.47 29.60
N LEU A 35 15.39 -1.61 29.34
CA LEU A 35 14.11 -1.95 28.71
C LEU A 35 14.29 -2.06 27.19
N HIS A 36 14.98 -3.12 26.76
CA HIS A 36 15.31 -3.41 25.37
C HIS A 36 15.10 -4.91 25.09
N PRO A 37 14.54 -5.32 23.93
CA PRO A 37 14.33 -6.74 23.60
C PRO A 37 15.58 -7.61 23.80
N LEU A 38 16.72 -7.11 23.32
CA LEU A 38 18.03 -7.75 23.49
C LEU A 38 18.39 -8.02 24.96
N SER A 39 18.04 -7.13 25.89
CA SER A 39 18.28 -7.36 27.33
C SER A 39 17.50 -8.59 27.84
N SER A 40 16.25 -8.76 27.42
CA SER A 40 15.46 -9.95 27.73
C SER A 40 16.10 -11.23 27.16
N HIS A 41 16.69 -11.16 25.96
CA HIS A 41 17.50 -12.27 25.42
C HIS A 41 18.72 -12.58 26.30
N PHE A 42 19.44 -11.59 26.80
CA PHE A 42 20.55 -11.81 27.74
C PHE A 42 20.08 -12.47 29.03
N LYS A 43 18.97 -12.01 29.62
CA LYS A 43 18.40 -12.61 30.83
C LYS A 43 17.98 -14.06 30.61
N ALA A 44 17.40 -14.38 29.45
CA ALA A 44 17.05 -15.75 29.09
C ALA A 44 18.29 -16.62 28.83
N ALA A 45 19.33 -16.07 28.18
CA ALA A 45 20.59 -16.76 27.92
C ALA A 45 21.31 -17.18 29.20
N LEU A 46 21.23 -16.39 30.29
CA LEU A 46 21.78 -16.74 31.60
C LEU A 46 21.15 -18.01 32.21
N ARG A 47 19.96 -18.40 31.75
CA ARG A 47 19.22 -19.59 32.21
C ARG A 47 19.40 -20.81 31.32
N ARG A 48 20.14 -20.69 30.21
CA ARG A 48 20.43 -21.82 29.32
C ARG A 48 21.25 -22.88 30.04
N VAL A 49 21.02 -24.13 29.65
CA VAL A 49 21.57 -25.32 30.30
C VAL A 49 22.95 -25.66 29.71
N GLY A 50 23.88 -26.10 30.56
CA GLY A 50 25.19 -26.61 30.15
C GLY A 50 26.09 -25.55 29.53
N ASP A 51 26.80 -25.92 28.46
CA ASP A 51 27.81 -25.08 27.78
C ASP A 51 27.20 -23.85 27.07
N LEU A 52 25.87 -23.78 26.96
CA LEU A 52 25.14 -22.65 26.39
C LEU A 52 24.84 -21.56 27.43
N ASN A 53 25.19 -21.75 28.70
CA ASN A 53 24.93 -20.78 29.76
C ASN A 53 25.58 -19.43 29.43
N ALA A 54 24.81 -18.35 29.56
CA ALA A 54 25.22 -16.96 29.26
C ALA A 54 25.63 -16.70 27.80
N SER A 55 25.54 -17.70 26.94
CA SER A 55 25.85 -17.62 25.52
C SER A 55 24.67 -17.03 24.76
N VAL A 56 24.91 -15.97 23.99
CA VAL A 56 23.90 -15.32 23.16
C VAL A 56 24.23 -15.54 21.67
N PRO A 57 23.27 -15.98 20.85
CA PRO A 57 23.48 -16.10 19.41
C PRO A 57 23.74 -14.73 18.77
N ALA A 58 24.75 -14.64 17.90
CA ALA A 58 25.09 -13.40 17.18
C ALA A 58 23.94 -12.91 16.28
N SER A 59 23.09 -13.83 15.79
CA SER A 59 21.87 -13.53 15.02
C SER A 59 20.88 -12.67 15.78
N VAL A 60 20.76 -12.87 17.09
CA VAL A 60 19.88 -12.08 17.96
C VAL A 60 20.40 -10.66 18.11
N ILE A 61 21.71 -10.50 18.32
CA ILE A 61 22.35 -9.19 18.46
C ILE A 61 22.17 -8.39 17.16
N ALA A 62 22.38 -9.05 16.00
CA ALA A 62 22.19 -8.44 14.69
C ALA A 62 20.75 -7.97 14.45
N ILE A 63 19.74 -8.73 14.88
CA ILE A 63 18.33 -8.43 14.59
C ILE A 63 17.73 -7.43 15.59
N CYS A 64 18.04 -7.56 16.88
CA CYS A 64 17.40 -6.74 17.91
C CYS A 64 17.97 -5.31 17.98
N ASP A 65 19.19 -5.06 17.50
CA ASP A 65 19.81 -3.74 17.54
C ASP A 65 19.96 -3.13 16.13
N GLY A 66 19.01 -2.29 15.75
CA GLY A 66 19.01 -1.59 14.46
C GLY A 66 20.21 -0.66 14.26
N LYS A 67 20.85 -0.18 15.34
CA LYS A 67 22.04 0.69 15.25
C LYS A 67 23.21 -0.09 14.67
N LEU A 68 23.39 -1.36 15.05
CA LEU A 68 24.45 -2.22 14.51
C LEU A 68 24.28 -2.41 13.00
N ASN A 69 23.05 -2.69 12.54
CA ASN A 69 22.77 -2.83 11.10
C ASN A 69 23.13 -1.57 10.32
N ASN A 70 22.73 -0.39 10.82
CA ASN A 70 23.02 0.87 10.14
C ASN A 70 24.53 1.15 10.06
N LEU A 71 25.27 0.87 11.13
CA LEU A 71 26.74 0.99 11.13
C LEU A 71 27.38 0.03 10.13
N CYS A 72 26.94 -1.24 10.09
CA CYS A 72 27.42 -2.23 9.12
C CYS A 72 27.17 -1.80 7.67
N LYS A 73 26.03 -1.17 7.37
CA LYS A 73 25.73 -0.64 6.02
C LYS A 73 26.65 0.50 5.62
N ILE A 74 27.03 1.37 6.58
CA ILE A 74 27.98 2.46 6.34
C ILE A 74 29.39 1.90 6.10
N ILE A 75 29.79 0.87 6.84
CA ILE A 75 31.08 0.18 6.66
C ILE A 75 31.14 -0.50 5.29
N ASN A 76 30.07 -1.20 4.91
CA ASN A 76 29.99 -1.93 3.66
C ASN A 76 28.55 -1.96 3.12
N PRO A 77 28.24 -1.19 2.06
CA PRO A 77 26.90 -1.15 1.46
C PRO A 77 26.39 -2.51 0.94
N THR A 78 27.27 -3.48 0.64
CA THR A 78 26.87 -4.82 0.17
C THR A 78 26.08 -5.62 1.21
N VAL A 79 26.12 -5.20 2.48
CA VAL A 79 25.29 -5.72 3.58
C VAL A 79 23.80 -5.60 3.27
N GLU A 80 23.38 -4.60 2.48
CA GLU A 80 21.96 -4.46 2.08
C GLU A 80 21.47 -5.63 1.22
N SER A 81 22.34 -6.13 0.34
CA SER A 81 22.06 -7.28 -0.52
C SER A 81 22.26 -8.61 0.24
N HIS A 82 23.18 -8.65 1.21
CA HIS A 82 23.50 -9.85 1.98
C HIS A 82 23.46 -9.58 3.50
N PRO A 83 22.26 -9.59 4.13
CA PRO A 83 22.10 -9.24 5.54
C PRO A 83 22.90 -10.11 6.52
N LEU A 84 23.24 -11.34 6.12
CA LEU A 84 24.06 -12.23 6.94
C LEU A 84 25.48 -11.69 7.19
N LEU A 85 26.00 -10.80 6.34
CA LEU A 85 27.29 -10.15 6.55
C LEU A 85 27.34 -9.33 7.86
N VAL A 86 26.21 -8.88 8.38
CA VAL A 86 26.15 -8.19 9.69
C VAL A 86 26.73 -9.08 10.81
N LEU A 87 26.52 -10.40 10.72
CA LEU A 87 27.01 -11.35 11.70
C LEU A 87 28.54 -11.40 11.72
N SER A 88 29.20 -11.38 10.56
CA SER A 88 30.67 -11.42 10.52
C SER A 88 31.27 -10.15 11.10
N TYR A 89 30.67 -8.98 10.84
CA TYR A 89 31.11 -7.71 11.45
C TYR A 89 30.92 -7.69 12.97
N ILE A 90 29.79 -8.18 13.49
CA ILE A 90 29.55 -8.28 14.94
C ILE A 90 30.54 -9.24 15.59
N MET A 91 30.77 -10.41 14.97
CA MET A 91 31.71 -11.41 15.49
C MET A 91 33.15 -10.89 15.48
N ARG A 92 33.58 -10.18 14.42
CA ARG A 92 34.89 -9.51 14.36
C ARG A 92 35.02 -8.42 15.43
N ALA A 93 33.99 -7.59 15.62
CA ALA A 93 33.99 -6.54 16.64
C ALA A 93 34.08 -7.13 18.05
N ALA A 94 33.36 -8.23 18.32
CA ALA A 94 33.40 -8.94 19.59
C ALA A 94 34.76 -9.62 19.82
N ALA A 95 35.36 -10.24 18.80
CA ALA A 95 36.66 -10.88 18.90
C ALA A 95 37.81 -9.89 19.21
N GLY A 96 37.64 -8.61 18.82
CA GLY A 96 38.56 -7.53 19.15
C GLY A 96 38.46 -7.02 20.60
N LEU A 97 37.46 -7.47 21.38
CA LEU A 97 37.23 -7.03 22.76
C LEU A 97 37.74 -8.08 23.76
N PRO A 98 38.70 -7.73 24.65
CA PRO A 98 39.28 -8.69 25.60
C PRO A 98 38.29 -9.15 26.69
N GLU A 99 37.20 -8.40 26.92
CA GLU A 99 36.17 -8.73 27.91
C GLU A 99 35.16 -9.78 27.40
N LEU A 100 35.16 -10.07 26.11
CA LEU A 100 34.23 -10.99 25.46
C LEU A 100 34.95 -12.25 24.99
N VAL A 101 34.18 -13.34 24.94
CA VAL A 101 34.61 -14.59 24.34
C VAL A 101 33.70 -14.87 23.17
N VAL A 102 34.32 -15.20 22.04
CA VAL A 102 33.66 -15.60 20.81
C VAL A 102 33.99 -17.06 20.58
N SER A 103 32.99 -17.87 20.21
CA SER A 103 33.20 -19.29 19.94
C SER A 103 34.06 -19.55 18.70
N ALA A 104 34.62 -20.77 18.60
CA ALA A 104 35.49 -21.19 17.50
C ALA A 104 34.80 -21.09 16.13
N GLU A 105 35.58 -21.17 15.04
CA GLU A 105 35.06 -21.11 13.66
C GLU A 105 33.85 -22.03 13.48
N GLY A 106 32.72 -21.42 13.10
CA GLY A 106 31.47 -22.15 12.86
C GLY A 106 30.49 -22.20 14.04
N GLN A 107 30.79 -21.64 15.21
CA GLN A 107 29.82 -21.40 16.29
C GLN A 107 29.53 -19.89 16.37
N LEU A 108 28.28 -19.46 16.19
CA LEU A 108 27.88 -18.04 16.09
C LEU A 108 27.43 -17.47 17.45
N SER A 109 28.26 -17.61 18.47
CA SER A 109 27.91 -17.25 19.84
C SER A 109 28.91 -16.30 20.49
N ILE A 110 28.39 -15.44 21.36
CA ILE A 110 29.17 -14.44 22.08
C ILE A 110 28.74 -14.46 23.55
N TRP A 111 29.71 -14.50 24.45
CA TRP A 111 29.47 -14.40 25.90
C TRP A 111 30.55 -13.56 26.57
N ARG A 112 30.30 -13.20 27.83
CA ARG A 112 31.28 -12.47 28.64
C ARG A 112 32.34 -13.42 29.18
N LYS A 113 33.58 -12.96 29.22
CA LYS A 113 34.66 -13.67 29.92
C LYS A 113 34.41 -13.73 31.43
N ASP A 114 34.01 -12.61 32.01
CA ASP A 114 33.66 -12.50 33.43
C ASP A 114 32.12 -12.48 33.60
N PRO A 115 31.55 -13.30 34.51
CA PRO A 115 30.12 -13.36 34.73
C PRO A 115 29.56 -12.04 35.27
N TYR A 116 28.26 -11.80 35.08
CA TYR A 116 27.58 -10.66 35.69
C TYR A 116 27.63 -10.76 37.23
N PRO A 117 27.82 -9.64 37.95
CA PRO A 117 27.76 -9.64 39.40
C PRO A 117 26.40 -10.16 39.89
N PRO A 118 26.34 -11.01 40.94
CA PRO A 118 25.09 -11.62 41.41
C PRO A 118 23.98 -10.61 41.72
N ASN A 119 24.36 -9.47 42.30
CA ASN A 119 23.50 -8.35 42.63
C ASN A 119 22.86 -7.67 41.39
N VAL A 120 23.49 -7.74 40.21
CA VAL A 120 22.91 -7.25 38.94
C VAL A 120 21.93 -8.28 38.37
N ILE A 121 22.22 -9.58 38.54
CA ILE A 121 21.35 -10.68 38.11
C ILE A 121 20.06 -10.70 38.94
N GLU A 122 20.17 -10.66 40.28
CA GLU A 122 19.04 -10.71 41.20
C GLU A 122 18.09 -9.51 41.01
N SER A 123 18.63 -8.29 40.87
CA SER A 123 17.82 -7.09 40.63
C SER A 123 17.13 -7.09 39.26
N SER A 124 17.68 -7.81 38.27
CA SER A 124 17.15 -7.87 36.90
C SER A 124 16.17 -9.03 36.66
N ILE A 125 16.26 -10.09 37.47
CA ILE A 125 15.44 -11.32 37.37
C ILE A 125 14.26 -11.31 38.35
N SER A 126 14.38 -10.67 39.52
CA SER A 126 13.33 -10.63 40.57
C SER A 126 12.06 -9.84 40.19
N GLN A 127 11.98 -9.29 38.98
CA GLN A 127 10.80 -8.56 38.48
C GLN A 127 9.82 -9.42 37.68
N GLN A 128 10.08 -10.72 37.48
CA GLN A 128 9.17 -11.58 36.73
C GLN A 128 7.98 -12.02 37.60
N SER A 129 6.78 -11.60 37.19
CA SER A 129 5.49 -12.02 37.74
C SER A 129 5.19 -13.49 37.45
N ASP A 130 4.49 -14.15 38.35
CA ASP A 130 3.94 -15.52 38.22
C ASP A 130 3.18 -15.70 36.88
N VAL A 131 3.80 -16.33 35.88
CA VAL A 131 3.16 -16.71 34.62
C VAL A 131 3.54 -18.15 34.25
N ALA A 132 2.53 -18.88 33.76
CA ALA A 132 2.44 -20.28 33.30
C ALA A 132 3.73 -21.13 33.18
N GLU A 133 3.65 -22.39 33.64
CA GLU A 133 4.74 -23.39 33.62
C GLU A 133 5.38 -23.61 32.23
N SER A 134 4.63 -23.41 31.15
CA SER A 134 5.11 -23.54 29.76
C SER A 134 4.26 -22.71 28.79
N ILE A 135 4.90 -22.11 27.78
CA ILE A 135 4.27 -21.43 26.65
C ILE A 135 4.24 -22.40 25.47
N THR A 136 3.06 -22.58 24.87
CA THR A 136 2.88 -23.35 23.63
C THR A 136 2.40 -22.43 22.52
N THR A 137 3.10 -22.41 21.39
CA THR A 137 2.70 -21.62 20.21
C THR A 137 2.88 -22.45 18.94
N THR A 138 1.98 -22.27 17.99
CA THR A 138 2.03 -22.93 16.69
C THR A 138 2.94 -22.15 15.75
N ALA A 139 3.80 -22.87 15.05
CA ALA A 139 4.69 -22.38 14.02
C ALA A 139 4.58 -23.27 12.78
N ILE A 140 5.24 -22.87 11.69
CA ILE A 140 5.19 -23.60 10.43
C ILE A 140 6.59 -24.07 10.04
N TYR A 141 6.75 -25.38 9.89
CA TYR A 141 7.96 -26.01 9.40
C TYR A 141 7.95 -26.03 7.87
N ILE A 142 8.94 -25.39 7.26
CA ILE A 142 9.08 -25.25 5.80
C ILE A 142 10.34 -26.00 5.37
N PRO A 143 10.19 -27.22 4.83
CA PRO A 143 11.33 -28.01 4.39
C PRO A 143 11.99 -27.40 3.16
N CYS A 144 13.30 -27.61 3.03
CA CYS A 144 14.09 -27.16 1.89
C CYS A 144 13.77 -27.94 0.61
N SER A 145 13.36 -29.21 0.75
CA SER A 145 12.97 -30.04 -0.39
C SER A 145 11.63 -29.56 -0.96
N PRO A 146 11.53 -29.34 -2.29
CA PRO A 146 10.28 -28.91 -2.92
C PRO A 146 9.17 -29.97 -2.82
N GLU A 147 9.53 -31.25 -2.74
CA GLU A 147 8.61 -32.40 -2.67
C GLU A 147 7.91 -32.54 -1.32
N LYS A 148 8.52 -32.02 -0.25
CA LYS A 148 7.94 -32.12 1.10
C LYS A 148 6.91 -31.01 1.32
N ALA A 149 5.79 -31.40 1.92
CA ALA A 149 4.74 -30.47 2.32
C ALA A 149 5.19 -29.56 3.47
N VAL A 150 4.56 -28.41 3.56
CA VAL A 150 4.72 -27.49 4.69
C VAL A 150 3.83 -27.99 5.82
N GLU A 151 4.35 -28.05 7.04
CA GLU A 151 3.67 -28.72 8.17
C GLU A 151 3.60 -27.80 9.40
N PRO A 152 2.51 -27.85 10.19
CA PRO A 152 2.45 -27.15 11.45
C PRO A 152 3.31 -27.86 12.50
N VAL A 153 4.00 -27.08 13.32
CA VAL A 153 4.82 -27.57 14.44
C VAL A 153 4.48 -26.78 15.70
N ILE A 154 4.44 -27.45 16.84
CA ILE A 154 4.18 -26.82 18.13
C ILE A 154 5.52 -26.51 18.81
N LEU A 155 5.75 -25.23 19.11
CA LEU A 155 6.88 -24.79 19.93
C LEU A 155 6.45 -24.85 21.40
N ASN A 156 7.04 -25.76 22.17
CA ASN A 156 6.82 -25.87 23.60
C ASN A 156 8.01 -25.29 24.36
N ILE A 157 7.82 -24.14 25.00
CA ILE A 157 8.86 -23.35 25.65
C ILE A 157 8.59 -23.37 27.14
N SER A 158 9.48 -23.96 27.92
CA SER A 158 9.38 -23.93 29.38
C SER A 158 9.62 -22.51 29.91
N SER A 159 9.09 -22.22 31.10
CA SER A 159 9.30 -20.93 31.80
C SER A 159 10.77 -20.54 32.01
N THR A 160 11.66 -21.54 32.06
CA THR A 160 13.13 -21.35 32.16
C THR A 160 13.87 -21.56 30.85
N GLY A 161 13.18 -22.01 29.80
CA GLY A 161 13.75 -22.38 28.51
C GLY A 161 13.95 -21.18 27.59
N TYR A 162 15.04 -21.18 26.83
CA TYR A 162 15.25 -20.18 25.79
C TYR A 162 14.59 -20.64 24.49
N TYR A 163 13.70 -19.82 23.93
CA TYR A 163 12.87 -20.26 22.79
C TYR A 163 13.69 -20.63 21.54
N LEU A 164 14.86 -20.02 21.32
CA LEU A 164 15.74 -20.40 20.21
C LEU A 164 16.35 -21.80 20.39
N ASP A 165 16.45 -22.30 21.62
CA ASP A 165 16.90 -23.67 21.87
C ASP A 165 15.86 -24.68 21.39
N VAL A 166 14.58 -24.40 21.63
CA VAL A 166 13.45 -25.21 21.14
C VAL A 166 13.43 -25.22 19.61
N ILE A 167 13.57 -24.04 18.99
CA ILE A 167 13.64 -23.89 17.53
C ILE A 167 14.86 -24.64 16.96
N GLY A 168 16.03 -24.51 17.59
CA GLY A 168 17.25 -25.20 17.19
C GLY A 168 17.11 -26.72 17.24
N GLN A 169 16.44 -27.25 18.29
CA GLN A 169 16.16 -28.68 18.42
C GLN A 169 15.25 -29.20 17.29
N ILE A 170 14.20 -28.47 16.94
CA ILE A 170 13.29 -28.83 15.84
C ILE A 170 14.03 -28.81 14.49
N LEU A 171 14.93 -27.86 14.29
CA LEU A 171 15.81 -27.79 13.12
C LEU A 171 16.95 -28.84 13.12
N GLY A 172 17.04 -29.69 14.15
CA GLY A 172 18.05 -30.74 14.27
C GLY A 172 19.46 -30.22 14.56
N LEU A 173 19.60 -29.03 15.16
CA LEU A 173 20.88 -28.43 15.51
C LEU A 173 21.41 -28.94 16.85
N SER A 174 22.70 -29.26 16.90
CA SER A 174 23.40 -29.60 18.15
C SER A 174 23.74 -28.36 19.00
N ASP A 175 23.84 -27.19 18.36
CA ASP A 175 24.07 -25.90 19.02
C ASP A 175 23.02 -24.90 18.51
N ALA A 176 22.14 -24.46 19.41
CA ALA A 176 21.08 -23.51 19.09
C ALA A 176 21.60 -22.09 18.82
N ASN A 177 22.87 -21.79 19.11
CA ASN A 177 23.49 -20.54 18.66
C ASN A 177 23.64 -20.46 17.13
N MET A 178 23.48 -21.59 16.44
CA MET A 178 23.48 -21.65 14.99
C MET A 178 22.14 -21.28 14.35
N VAL A 179 21.13 -20.92 15.14
CA VAL A 179 19.87 -20.43 14.59
C VAL A 179 20.05 -19.01 14.06
N LEU A 180 19.88 -18.84 12.76
CA LEU A 180 19.77 -17.56 12.07
C LEU A 180 18.33 -17.07 12.09
N ILE A 181 18.15 -15.76 12.12
CA ILE A 181 16.84 -15.10 12.20
C ILE A 181 16.72 -14.17 11.01
N SER A 182 15.64 -14.29 10.25
CA SER A 182 15.37 -13.40 9.13
C SER A 182 14.89 -12.02 9.58
N ARG A 183 14.79 -11.11 8.61
CA ARG A 183 13.97 -9.91 8.76
C ARG A 183 12.51 -10.27 9.08
N THR A 184 11.81 -9.33 9.71
CA THR A 184 10.37 -9.41 9.94
C THR A 184 9.60 -9.52 8.62
N ILE A 185 8.53 -10.30 8.62
CA ILE A 185 7.60 -10.46 7.49
C ILE A 185 6.27 -9.79 7.82
N GLY A 186 5.68 -9.12 6.82
CA GLY A 186 4.40 -8.43 6.96
C GLY A 186 4.59 -7.02 7.51
N LYS A 187 3.75 -6.63 8.47
CA LYS A 187 3.83 -5.29 9.09
C LYS A 187 5.12 -5.16 9.90
N ALA A 188 5.69 -3.96 9.97
CA ALA A 188 6.89 -3.70 10.79
C ALA A 188 6.68 -3.96 12.29
N SER A 189 5.42 -3.98 12.75
CA SER A 189 5.03 -4.34 14.12
C SER A 189 4.81 -5.84 14.34
N SER A 190 4.86 -6.66 13.29
CA SER A 190 4.79 -8.11 13.41
C SER A 190 6.11 -8.65 13.98
N GLU A 191 6.06 -9.73 14.76
CA GLU A 191 7.26 -10.49 15.15
C GLU A 191 7.40 -11.79 14.35
N THR A 192 6.66 -11.94 13.25
CA THR A 192 6.76 -13.10 12.36
C THR A 192 8.07 -13.09 11.59
N ARG A 193 8.88 -14.13 11.79
CA ARG A 193 10.22 -14.29 11.21
C ARG A 193 10.46 -15.75 10.82
N PHE A 194 11.42 -15.94 9.91
CA PHE A 194 12.01 -17.25 9.65
C PHE A 194 13.20 -17.49 10.57
N TYR A 195 13.28 -18.71 11.08
CA TYR A 195 14.40 -19.26 11.83
C TYR A 195 14.97 -20.43 11.05
N PHE A 196 16.28 -20.42 10.81
CA PHE A 196 16.93 -21.42 9.96
C PHE A 196 18.36 -21.67 10.39
N ALA A 197 18.93 -22.78 9.95
CA ALA A 197 20.28 -23.17 10.35
C ALA A 197 21.36 -22.32 9.66
N ALA A 198 22.35 -21.87 10.43
CA ALA A 198 23.60 -21.36 9.89
C ALA A 198 24.37 -22.49 9.19
N PRO A 199 25.01 -22.22 8.05
CA PRO A 199 25.89 -23.19 7.38
C PRO A 199 27.02 -23.69 8.30
N LYS A 200 27.34 -24.99 8.22
CA LYS A 200 28.36 -25.65 9.05
C LYS A 200 29.75 -25.03 8.94
N SER A 201 30.05 -24.42 7.79
CA SER A 201 31.28 -23.66 7.54
C SER A 201 30.90 -22.20 7.26
N TYR A 202 30.33 -21.52 8.25
CA TYR A 202 30.13 -20.07 8.14
C TYR A 202 31.51 -19.42 8.00
N PRO A 203 31.86 -18.85 6.83
CA PRO A 203 33.18 -18.32 6.61
C PRO A 203 33.27 -17.00 7.38
N LEU A 204 33.75 -17.09 8.62
CA LEU A 204 34.31 -15.96 9.32
C LEU A 204 35.63 -15.66 8.62
N ASP A 205 35.58 -14.96 7.50
CA ASP A 205 36.77 -14.31 6.99
C ASP A 205 37.25 -13.38 8.11
N MET A 206 38.33 -13.73 8.80
CA MET A 206 38.94 -12.90 9.84
C MET A 206 40.12 -12.10 9.28
N SER A 207 40.25 -12.00 7.95
CA SER A 207 41.28 -11.18 7.31
C SER A 207 41.14 -9.69 7.67
N SER A 208 42.27 -8.99 7.65
CA SER A 208 42.42 -7.60 8.11
C SER A 208 41.73 -6.54 7.24
N ASP A 209 41.14 -6.93 6.11
CA ASP A 209 40.58 -5.98 5.14
C ASP A 209 39.09 -5.71 5.47
N LEU A 210 38.85 -4.63 6.23
CA LEU A 210 37.52 -4.22 6.72
C LEU A 210 36.49 -4.01 5.58
N LEU A 211 36.98 -3.62 4.40
CA LEU A 211 36.18 -3.21 3.25
C LEU A 211 35.93 -4.34 2.23
N ASN A 212 36.67 -5.45 2.30
CA ASN A 212 36.68 -6.49 1.27
C ASN A 212 36.28 -7.88 1.80
N ALA A 213 35.42 -7.96 2.81
CA ALA A 213 34.85 -9.24 3.24
C ALA A 213 34.11 -9.87 2.05
N LYS A 214 34.70 -10.90 1.43
CA LYS A 214 34.11 -11.55 0.27
C LYS A 214 32.92 -12.39 0.71
N VAL A 215 31.82 -12.28 -0.04
CA VAL A 215 30.68 -13.19 0.07
C VAL A 215 31.15 -14.56 -0.41
N ALA A 216 31.54 -15.43 0.51
CA ALA A 216 31.70 -16.84 0.19
C ALA A 216 30.30 -17.45 0.06
N PRO A 217 30.01 -18.18 -1.03
CA PRO A 217 28.70 -18.78 -1.25
C PRO A 217 28.38 -19.73 -0.10
N PHE A 218 27.24 -19.52 0.56
CA PHE A 218 26.78 -20.36 1.64
C PHE A 218 26.52 -21.77 1.10
N GLY A 219 27.24 -22.77 1.63
CA GLY A 219 27.29 -24.14 1.09
C GLY A 219 26.06 -25.02 1.40
N GLY A 220 24.84 -24.48 1.38
CA GLY A 220 23.60 -25.21 1.64
C GLY A 220 22.59 -25.10 0.50
N PRO A 221 21.64 -26.04 0.37
CA PRO A 221 20.54 -25.90 -0.59
C PRO A 221 19.65 -24.71 -0.21
N LEU A 222 19.24 -23.93 -1.21
CA LEU A 222 18.35 -22.79 -1.02
C LEU A 222 16.94 -23.30 -0.70
N ASN A 223 16.35 -22.84 0.41
CA ASN A 223 14.96 -23.09 0.72
C ASN A 223 14.10 -22.19 -0.14
N ALA A 224 13.56 -22.80 -1.18
CA ALA A 224 12.82 -22.14 -2.20
C ALA A 224 11.63 -21.32 -1.66
N LYS A 225 10.74 -22.03 -0.94
CA LYS A 225 9.50 -21.51 -0.38
C LYS A 225 9.77 -20.39 0.63
N ALA A 226 10.72 -20.62 1.54
CA ALA A 226 11.06 -19.64 2.57
C ALA A 226 11.72 -18.39 1.99
N SER A 227 12.64 -18.55 1.04
CA SER A 227 13.38 -17.43 0.45
C SER A 227 12.45 -16.50 -0.33
N SER A 228 11.51 -17.06 -1.08
CA SER A 228 10.47 -16.30 -1.79
C SER A 228 9.59 -15.49 -0.84
N LEU A 229 9.14 -16.12 0.24
CA LEU A 229 8.28 -15.47 1.23
C LEU A 229 9.01 -14.38 2.01
N CYS A 230 10.26 -14.62 2.38
CA CYS A 230 11.08 -13.64 3.09
C CYS A 230 11.62 -12.53 2.17
N GLY A 231 11.80 -12.80 0.88
CA GLY A 231 12.59 -11.96 -0.04
C GLY A 231 14.04 -11.83 0.44
N GLN A 232 14.59 -12.87 1.03
CA GLN A 232 15.98 -13.02 1.48
C GLN A 232 16.37 -14.47 1.25
N ASP A 233 17.61 -14.75 0.86
CA ASP A 233 18.09 -16.11 0.76
C ASP A 233 18.08 -16.81 2.13
N ILE A 234 17.31 -17.89 2.22
CA ILE A 234 17.20 -18.79 3.37
C ILE A 234 17.67 -20.17 2.90
N TYR A 235 18.55 -20.80 3.67
CA TYR A 235 19.15 -22.09 3.33
C TYR A 235 18.70 -23.18 4.30
N GLY A 236 18.55 -24.39 3.78
CA GLY A 236 18.13 -25.55 4.57
C GLY A 236 16.70 -25.45 5.08
N ASP A 237 16.32 -26.33 6.01
CA ASP A 237 14.99 -26.30 6.59
C ASP A 237 14.79 -25.05 7.44
N SER A 238 13.55 -24.55 7.52
CA SER A 238 13.24 -23.32 8.23
C SER A 238 11.94 -23.42 9.01
N ILE A 239 11.82 -22.60 10.05
CA ILE A 239 10.61 -22.46 10.86
C ILE A 239 10.12 -21.03 10.71
N LEU A 240 8.86 -20.85 10.34
CA LEU A 240 8.16 -19.57 10.35
C LEU A 240 7.37 -19.47 11.66
N ALA A 241 7.73 -18.52 12.52
CA ALA A 241 7.07 -18.31 13.81
C ALA A 241 6.93 -16.83 14.14
N SER A 242 5.90 -16.48 14.90
CA SER A 242 5.71 -15.14 15.47
C SER A 242 6.05 -15.21 16.94
N ILE A 243 7.34 -15.03 17.27
CA ILE A 243 7.84 -15.16 18.64
C ILE A 243 9.05 -14.26 18.91
N GLY A 244 9.05 -13.57 20.04
CA GLY A 244 10.19 -12.73 20.43
C GLY A 244 9.95 -11.92 21.70
N TYR A 245 10.94 -11.13 22.09
CA TYR A 245 10.80 -10.17 23.18
C TYR A 245 10.44 -8.79 22.66
N THR A 246 9.55 -8.09 23.36
CA THR A 246 9.12 -6.73 22.98
C THR A 246 9.74 -5.67 23.90
N TRP A 247 9.69 -4.40 23.51
CA TRP A 247 10.32 -3.30 24.24
C TRP A 247 9.76 -3.04 25.64
N LYS A 248 8.50 -3.42 25.90
CA LYS A 248 7.80 -3.11 27.16
C LYS A 248 7.48 -4.36 28.00
N GLY A 249 7.75 -5.57 27.50
CA GLY A 249 7.51 -6.83 28.20
C GLY A 249 8.80 -7.56 28.53
N GLN A 250 8.91 -8.08 29.76
CA GLN A 250 9.90 -9.12 30.07
C GLN A 250 9.45 -10.49 29.54
N ASP A 251 8.16 -10.62 29.23
CA ASP A 251 7.53 -11.83 28.73
C ASP A 251 7.76 -12.02 27.23
N ILE A 252 7.73 -13.29 26.83
CA ILE A 252 7.84 -13.70 25.43
C ILE A 252 6.50 -13.40 24.74
N PHE A 253 6.51 -12.50 23.77
CA PHE A 253 5.41 -12.33 22.84
C PHE A 253 5.36 -13.53 21.89
N HIS A 254 4.17 -14.05 21.67
CA HIS A 254 3.92 -15.14 20.74
C HIS A 254 2.52 -15.04 20.15
N GLU A 255 2.39 -15.41 18.87
CA GLU A 255 1.13 -15.58 18.17
C GLU A 255 1.18 -16.86 17.33
N ASP A 256 0.06 -17.56 17.24
CA ASP A 256 -0.04 -18.77 16.44
C ASP A 256 0.10 -18.45 14.94
N VAL A 257 1.13 -19.02 14.31
CA VAL A 257 1.25 -19.04 12.85
C VAL A 257 0.66 -20.36 12.36
N THR A 258 -0.53 -20.29 11.76
CA THR A 258 -1.23 -21.44 11.19
C THR A 258 -0.88 -21.63 9.72
N LEU A 259 -1.19 -22.83 9.19
CA LEU A 259 -1.03 -23.09 7.74
C LEU A 259 -1.90 -22.12 6.91
N GLN A 260 -3.09 -21.76 7.38
CA GLN A 260 -3.93 -20.76 6.74
C GLN A 260 -3.22 -19.40 6.65
N SER A 261 -2.59 -18.95 7.73
CA SER A 261 -1.79 -17.72 7.73
C SER A 261 -0.61 -17.80 6.74
N TYR A 262 0.03 -18.97 6.62
CA TYR A 262 1.08 -19.20 5.63
C TYR A 262 0.58 -19.04 4.19
N TYR A 263 -0.55 -19.68 3.81
CA TYR A 263 -1.13 -19.52 2.48
C TYR A 263 -1.62 -18.09 2.21
N ARG A 264 -2.15 -17.40 3.23
CA ARG A 264 -2.46 -15.97 3.14
C ARG A 264 -1.22 -15.13 2.86
N MET A 265 -0.08 -15.43 3.48
CA MET A 265 1.19 -14.75 3.21
C MET A 265 1.74 -15.05 1.80
N LEU A 266 1.48 -16.25 1.26
CA LEU A 266 1.83 -16.60 -0.11
C LEU A 266 1.01 -15.79 -1.11
N ILE A 267 -0.32 -15.79 -1.01
CA ILE A 267 -1.17 -15.05 -1.95
C ILE A 267 -0.98 -13.53 -1.82
N SER A 268 -0.56 -13.03 -0.64
CA SER A 268 -0.21 -11.62 -0.49
C SER A 268 1.05 -11.19 -1.25
N LYS A 269 1.73 -12.10 -1.97
CA LYS A 269 2.87 -11.79 -2.85
C LYS A 269 2.44 -11.26 -4.21
N ILE A 270 1.22 -11.54 -4.63
CA ILE A 270 0.67 -11.09 -5.91
C ILE A 270 -0.34 -9.96 -5.69
N PRO A 271 -0.40 -8.95 -6.59
CA PRO A 271 -1.34 -7.83 -6.46
C PRO A 271 -2.80 -8.25 -6.25
N SER A 272 -3.27 -9.24 -7.00
CA SER A 272 -4.65 -9.75 -6.89
C SER A 272 -4.92 -10.40 -5.54
N GLY A 273 -3.96 -11.14 -4.99
CA GLY A 273 -4.08 -11.72 -3.66
C GLY A 273 -4.09 -10.68 -2.55
N VAL A 274 -3.31 -9.59 -2.67
CA VAL A 274 -3.42 -8.46 -1.74
C VAL A 274 -4.80 -7.81 -1.79
N TYR A 275 -5.36 -7.62 -2.98
CA TYR A 275 -6.71 -7.08 -3.14
C TYR A 275 -7.77 -8.02 -2.52
N LYS A 276 -7.73 -9.32 -2.86
CA LYS A 276 -8.58 -10.37 -2.28
C LYS A 276 -8.55 -10.40 -0.76
N LEU A 277 -7.36 -10.34 -0.16
CA LEU A 277 -7.20 -10.26 1.29
C LEU A 277 -7.79 -8.97 1.88
N SER A 278 -7.62 -7.83 1.21
CA SER A 278 -8.20 -6.55 1.65
C SER A 278 -9.73 -6.53 1.60
N ARG A 279 -10.33 -7.40 0.80
CA ARG A 279 -11.78 -7.57 0.66
C ARG A 279 -12.35 -8.61 1.60
N GLU A 280 -11.48 -9.35 2.32
CA GLU A 280 -11.84 -10.54 3.11
C GLU A 280 -12.65 -11.58 2.30
N ALA A 281 -12.48 -11.56 0.97
CA ALA A 281 -13.22 -12.36 0.00
C ALA A 281 -12.22 -12.93 -1.01
N ILE A 282 -11.55 -14.02 -0.63
CA ILE A 282 -10.46 -14.63 -1.40
C ILE A 282 -11.00 -15.32 -2.66
N LEU A 283 -12.15 -15.99 -2.53
CA LEU A 283 -12.73 -16.79 -3.59
C LEU A 283 -13.68 -15.97 -4.48
N ALA A 284 -14.38 -14.97 -3.93
CA ALA A 284 -15.33 -14.16 -4.71
C ALA A 284 -14.72 -12.91 -5.36
N ALA A 285 -13.86 -12.15 -4.66
CA ALA A 285 -13.38 -10.85 -5.17
C ALA A 285 -12.27 -11.04 -6.21
N GLU A 286 -12.21 -10.16 -7.21
CA GLU A 286 -11.11 -10.08 -8.18
C GLU A 286 -10.59 -8.65 -8.25
N LEU A 287 -9.29 -8.48 -8.56
CA LEU A 287 -8.71 -7.16 -8.73
C LEU A 287 -9.38 -6.48 -9.94
N PRO A 288 -10.12 -5.37 -9.76
CA PRO A 288 -10.85 -4.74 -10.86
C PRO A 288 -9.91 -4.30 -11.99
N LEU A 289 -10.39 -4.31 -13.22
CA LEU A 289 -9.61 -3.92 -14.39
C LEU A 289 -9.59 -2.41 -14.62
N THR A 290 -10.60 -1.70 -14.09
CA THR A 290 -10.78 -0.26 -14.27
C THR A 290 -11.09 0.41 -12.94
N PHE A 291 -10.54 1.61 -12.74
CA PHE A 291 -10.88 2.47 -11.61
C PHE A 291 -11.87 3.54 -12.08
N THR A 292 -13.08 3.51 -11.54
CA THR A 292 -14.18 4.42 -11.92
C THR A 292 -14.14 5.69 -11.07
N THR A 293 -14.51 5.58 -9.80
CA THR A 293 -14.55 6.66 -8.83
C THR A 293 -14.14 6.14 -7.46
N LYS A 294 -13.67 7.05 -6.60
CA LYS A 294 -13.34 6.73 -5.20
C LYS A 294 -14.53 6.17 -4.42
N THR A 295 -15.76 6.57 -4.74
CA THR A 295 -16.97 6.16 -4.00
C THR A 295 -17.40 4.74 -4.32
N ASN A 296 -17.19 4.29 -5.56
CA ASN A 296 -17.56 2.95 -6.01
C ASN A 296 -16.47 1.91 -5.68
N TRP A 297 -15.20 2.34 -5.62
CA TRP A 297 -14.10 1.44 -5.29
C TRP A 297 -14.25 0.82 -3.89
N LYS A 298 -14.00 -0.48 -3.80
CA LYS A 298 -14.01 -1.26 -2.55
C LYS A 298 -12.68 -1.97 -2.35
N GLY A 299 -12.31 -2.19 -1.09
CA GLY A 299 -11.01 -2.76 -0.70
C GLY A 299 -9.88 -1.73 -0.72
N SER A 300 -8.63 -2.21 -0.64
CA SER A 300 -7.45 -1.34 -0.68
C SER A 300 -7.33 -0.62 -2.03
N PHE A 301 -6.87 0.64 -2.00
CA PHE A 301 -6.71 1.43 -3.22
C PHE A 301 -5.53 0.93 -4.07
N PRO A 302 -5.59 1.01 -5.41
CA PRO A 302 -4.51 0.57 -6.29
C PRO A 302 -3.14 1.17 -5.93
N ARG A 303 -3.09 2.47 -5.60
CA ARG A 303 -1.87 3.14 -5.14
C ARG A 303 -1.26 2.47 -3.90
N GLU A 304 -2.10 2.10 -2.92
CA GLU A 304 -1.66 1.51 -1.66
C GLU A 304 -1.13 0.09 -1.87
N ILE A 305 -1.83 -0.69 -2.71
CA ILE A 305 -1.40 -2.04 -3.11
C ILE A 305 -0.06 -1.96 -3.83
N LEU A 306 0.13 -1.00 -4.74
CA LEU A 306 1.39 -0.81 -5.46
C LEU A 306 2.55 -0.43 -4.52
N SER A 307 2.33 0.51 -3.60
CA SER A 307 3.33 0.83 -2.57
C SER A 307 3.64 -0.37 -1.66
N SER A 308 2.64 -1.16 -1.28
CA SER A 308 2.84 -2.38 -0.51
C SER A 308 3.67 -3.41 -1.28
N PHE A 309 3.37 -3.61 -2.56
CA PHE A 309 4.12 -4.48 -3.45
C PHE A 309 5.59 -4.04 -3.52
N CYS A 310 5.87 -2.75 -3.81
CA CYS A 310 7.24 -2.24 -3.86
C CYS A 310 8.01 -2.53 -2.56
N ARG A 311 7.42 -2.26 -1.40
CA ARG A 311 8.04 -2.52 -0.10
C ARG A 311 8.35 -4.01 0.13
N GLN A 312 7.42 -4.88 -0.25
CA GLN A 312 7.56 -6.33 -0.10
C GLN A 312 8.73 -6.89 -0.93
N TYR A 313 8.91 -6.38 -2.15
CA TYR A 313 10.00 -6.74 -3.07
C TYR A 313 11.25 -5.87 -2.95
N ARG A 314 11.37 -5.09 -1.86
CA ARG A 314 12.54 -4.24 -1.58
C ARG A 314 12.79 -3.13 -2.62
N LEU A 315 11.80 -2.74 -3.40
CA LEU A 315 11.88 -1.63 -4.35
C LEU A 315 11.68 -0.29 -3.62
N LEU A 316 12.07 0.81 -4.27
CA LEU A 316 11.75 2.15 -3.77
C LEU A 316 10.24 2.42 -3.89
N GLU A 317 9.73 3.36 -3.07
CA GLU A 317 8.34 3.79 -3.18
C GLU A 317 8.06 4.33 -4.60
N PRO A 318 6.91 3.98 -5.21
CA PRO A 318 6.58 4.40 -6.55
C PRO A 318 6.49 5.92 -6.66
N VAL A 319 7.07 6.46 -7.72
CA VAL A 319 7.06 7.90 -8.03
C VAL A 319 5.88 8.20 -8.94
N PHE A 320 5.03 9.13 -8.52
CA PHE A 320 3.83 9.56 -9.25
C PHE A 320 4.04 10.96 -9.82
N CYS A 321 4.11 11.07 -11.14
CA CYS A 321 4.25 12.34 -11.85
C CYS A 321 2.90 12.74 -12.43
N VAL A 322 2.21 13.71 -11.79
CA VAL A 322 0.91 14.20 -12.24
C VAL A 322 1.09 15.44 -13.11
N SER A 323 0.49 15.42 -14.29
CA SER A 323 0.48 16.54 -15.23
C SER A 323 -0.93 17.11 -15.35
N SER A 324 -1.08 18.43 -15.26
CA SER A 324 -2.34 19.13 -15.50
C SER A 324 -2.35 19.76 -16.89
N ILE A 325 -3.34 19.40 -17.72
CA ILE A 325 -3.53 19.96 -19.05
C ILE A 325 -4.73 20.91 -19.00
N PRO A 326 -4.54 22.23 -19.23
CA PRO A 326 -5.63 23.18 -19.35
C PRO A 326 -6.47 22.87 -20.59
N LEU A 327 -7.81 22.85 -20.47
CA LEU A 327 -8.75 22.55 -21.58
C LEU A 327 -8.56 23.41 -22.84
N LYS A 328 -7.90 24.58 -22.76
CA LYS A 328 -7.58 25.41 -23.94
C LYS A 328 -6.55 24.76 -24.90
N ALA A 329 -5.75 23.80 -24.43
CA ALA A 329 -4.72 23.15 -25.25
C ALA A 329 -5.21 21.84 -25.93
N SER A 330 -6.34 21.27 -25.50
CA SER A 330 -6.81 19.99 -26.05
C SER A 330 -7.43 20.11 -27.45
N SER A 331 -7.78 21.32 -27.90
CA SER A 331 -8.28 21.55 -29.26
C SER A 331 -7.18 21.50 -30.33
N GLU A 332 -5.91 21.56 -29.95
CA GLU A 332 -4.79 21.52 -30.91
C GLU A 332 -4.23 20.11 -31.11
N LEU A 333 -4.27 19.22 -30.10
CA LEU A 333 -3.78 17.85 -30.25
C LEU A 333 -4.63 16.95 -31.16
N SER A 334 -5.90 17.29 -31.42
CA SER A 334 -6.75 16.52 -32.34
C SER A 334 -6.59 16.91 -33.82
N ARG A 335 -5.72 17.87 -34.15
CA ARG A 335 -5.50 18.38 -35.52
C ARG A 335 -4.03 18.43 -35.93
N SER A 336 -3.28 17.35 -35.76
CA SER A 336 -2.01 17.21 -36.51
C SER A 336 -1.60 15.75 -36.68
N ASN A 337 -2.21 15.09 -37.66
CA ASN A 337 -1.59 13.95 -38.33
C ASN A 337 -1.79 14.13 -39.83
N ASN A 338 -0.81 14.77 -40.49
CA ASN A 338 -0.39 14.54 -41.88
C ASN A 338 0.78 15.48 -42.29
N LYS A 339 2.02 15.00 -42.07
CA LYS A 339 3.28 15.16 -42.87
C LYS A 339 3.83 16.56 -43.27
N PRO A 340 5.12 16.66 -43.68
CA PRO A 340 6.38 16.14 -43.09
C PRO A 340 7.48 17.23 -42.97
N GLU A 341 8.64 16.81 -42.42
CA GLU A 341 9.94 17.49 -42.17
C GLU A 341 10.41 18.60 -43.14
N VAL A 342 11.03 19.67 -42.58
CA VAL A 342 12.40 20.13 -42.89
C VAL A 342 12.97 20.91 -41.67
N SER A 343 14.25 20.65 -41.39
CA SER A 343 15.19 21.16 -40.39
C SER A 343 15.50 22.67 -40.44
N GLU A 344 15.79 23.29 -39.28
CA GLU A 344 17.15 23.79 -38.96
C GLU A 344 17.26 24.37 -37.53
N SER A 345 18.47 24.21 -37.01
CA SER A 345 19.02 24.43 -35.68
C SER A 345 19.20 25.89 -35.24
N ALA A 346 19.11 26.14 -33.93
CA ALA A 346 20.12 26.93 -33.19
C ALA A 346 19.96 26.74 -31.67
N GLU A 347 21.02 26.23 -31.05
CA GLU A 347 21.22 26.15 -29.60
C GLU A 347 21.52 27.54 -29.03
N GLN A 348 21.02 27.83 -27.83
CA GLN A 348 21.75 28.65 -26.85
C GLN A 348 21.26 28.40 -25.42
N GLU A 349 22.22 27.99 -24.59
CA GLU A 349 22.14 27.69 -23.17
C GLU A 349 21.99 28.94 -22.28
N ARG A 350 21.63 28.67 -21.00
CA ARG A 350 21.76 29.44 -19.74
C ARG A 350 20.43 29.96 -19.19
N GLU A 351 20.15 29.99 -17.90
CA GLU A 351 20.85 29.66 -16.65
C GLU A 351 19.74 29.55 -15.57
N TYR A 352 19.99 28.78 -14.51
CA TYR A 352 19.14 28.75 -13.32
C TYR A 352 19.28 30.04 -12.52
N ALA A 353 18.16 30.67 -12.14
CA ALA A 353 18.06 31.49 -10.93
C ALA A 353 16.61 31.54 -10.43
N ASN A 354 16.42 31.17 -9.16
CA ASN A 354 15.22 31.41 -8.39
C ASN A 354 15.00 32.91 -8.21
N GLU A 355 13.74 33.37 -8.29
CA GLU A 355 13.21 34.34 -7.34
C GLU A 355 11.68 34.37 -7.36
N ASN A 356 11.13 34.61 -6.16
CA ASN A 356 9.70 34.62 -5.86
C ASN A 356 8.96 35.69 -6.66
N GLU A 357 7.95 35.29 -7.43
CA GLU A 357 6.87 36.19 -7.82
C GLU A 357 5.51 35.56 -7.49
N SER A 358 4.84 36.19 -6.54
CA SER A 358 3.44 36.01 -6.23
C SER A 358 2.61 36.29 -7.48
N VAL A 359 2.10 35.24 -8.12
CA VAL A 359 1.18 35.38 -9.24
C VAL A 359 -0.16 35.85 -8.71
N ASP A 360 -0.45 37.11 -9.01
CA ASP A 360 -1.74 37.76 -8.87
C ASP A 360 -2.78 36.96 -9.67
N VAL A 361 -3.70 36.29 -8.97
CA VAL A 361 -4.75 35.49 -9.62
C VAL A 361 -5.86 36.43 -10.04
N ASP A 362 -5.93 36.71 -11.34
CA ASP A 362 -7.06 37.36 -11.99
C ASP A 362 -8.36 36.57 -11.67
N PRO A 363 -9.39 37.17 -11.04
CA PRO A 363 -10.58 36.44 -10.57
C PRO A 363 -11.47 35.86 -11.67
N LYS A 364 -11.13 36.07 -12.96
CA LYS A 364 -11.94 35.64 -14.12
C LYS A 364 -11.72 34.19 -14.55
N LEU A 365 -10.87 33.41 -13.87
CA LEU A 365 -10.53 32.03 -14.26
C LEU A 365 -11.16 30.93 -13.39
N VAL A 366 -12.24 31.25 -12.67
CA VAL A 366 -13.02 30.26 -11.92
C VAL A 366 -13.96 29.56 -12.91
N VAL A 367 -13.68 28.29 -13.21
CA VAL A 367 -14.40 27.37 -14.15
C VAL A 367 -13.69 27.15 -15.51
N LEU A 368 -12.38 26.88 -15.50
CA LEU A 368 -11.80 26.00 -16.53
C LEU A 368 -11.38 24.70 -15.86
N GLY A 369 -12.08 23.60 -16.16
CA GLY A 369 -11.67 22.27 -15.70
C GLY A 369 -10.26 21.95 -16.18
N SER A 370 -9.37 21.52 -15.29
CA SER A 370 -8.09 20.93 -15.68
C SER A 370 -8.29 19.42 -15.83
N SER A 371 -7.72 18.85 -16.89
CA SER A 371 -7.62 17.40 -17.05
C SER A 371 -6.27 16.93 -16.52
N PHE A 372 -6.23 15.79 -15.85
CA PHE A 372 -5.05 15.24 -15.22
C PHE A 372 -4.64 13.92 -15.88
N THR A 373 -3.34 13.73 -16.08
CA THR A 373 -2.73 12.43 -16.35
C THR A 373 -1.72 12.12 -15.25
N CYS A 374 -1.38 10.84 -15.06
CA CYS A 374 -0.37 10.42 -14.10
C CYS A 374 0.55 9.40 -14.75
N GLU A 375 1.85 9.66 -14.69
CA GLU A 375 2.91 8.69 -14.99
C GLU A 375 3.39 8.05 -13.69
N VAL A 376 3.68 6.74 -13.71
CA VAL A 376 4.18 5.97 -12.57
C VAL A 376 5.54 5.40 -12.90
N LYS A 377 6.53 5.63 -12.02
CA LYS A 377 7.88 5.08 -12.14
C LYS A 377 8.26 4.28 -10.91
N ILE A 378 8.87 3.12 -11.12
CA ILE A 378 9.36 2.24 -10.06
C ILE A 378 10.86 2.04 -10.24
N TYR A 379 11.60 2.22 -9.15
CA TYR A 379 13.06 2.17 -9.13
C TYR A 379 13.58 1.05 -8.22
N SER A 380 14.74 0.49 -8.57
CA SER A 380 15.52 -0.39 -7.70
C SER A 380 16.09 0.40 -6.52
N LYS A 381 16.60 -0.29 -5.49
CA LYS A 381 17.34 0.39 -4.42
C LYS A 381 18.59 1.11 -4.91
N CYS A 382 19.19 0.61 -5.99
CA CYS A 382 20.33 1.23 -6.66
C CYS A 382 19.92 2.42 -7.55
N GLN A 383 18.64 2.85 -7.49
CA GLN A 383 18.07 3.95 -8.26
C GLN A 383 17.97 3.67 -9.78
N ASP A 384 18.04 2.41 -10.19
CA ASP A 384 17.80 2.03 -11.59
C ASP A 384 16.31 2.02 -11.89
N LEU A 385 15.90 2.59 -13.03
CA LEU A 385 14.50 2.55 -13.47
C LEU A 385 14.13 1.12 -13.88
N ILE A 386 13.19 0.52 -13.16
CA ILE A 386 12.73 -0.84 -13.42
C ILE A 386 11.52 -0.82 -14.35
N LEU A 387 10.53 0.03 -14.04
CA LEU A 387 9.24 0.07 -14.70
C LEU A 387 8.74 1.52 -14.80
N GLU A 388 8.20 1.86 -15.97
CA GLU A 388 7.53 3.13 -16.28
C GLU A 388 6.17 2.82 -16.90
N CYS A 389 5.11 3.45 -16.40
CA CYS A 389 3.77 3.40 -16.97
C CYS A 389 3.29 4.83 -17.23
N ALA A 390 2.98 5.14 -18.48
CA ALA A 390 2.57 6.48 -18.92
C ALA A 390 1.26 6.40 -19.72
N PRO A 391 0.11 6.21 -19.05
CA PRO A 391 -1.17 6.12 -19.73
C PRO A 391 -1.60 7.47 -20.33
N ASN A 392 -2.10 7.44 -21.56
CA ASN A 392 -2.60 8.62 -22.28
C ASN A 392 -4.07 8.98 -21.95
N VAL A 393 -4.59 8.57 -20.80
CA VAL A 393 -5.99 8.77 -20.40
C VAL A 393 -6.11 10.00 -19.49
N LEU A 394 -7.06 10.87 -19.81
CA LEU A 394 -7.34 12.12 -19.08
C LEU A 394 -8.45 11.94 -18.05
N TYR A 395 -8.20 12.41 -16.82
CA TYR A 395 -9.16 12.36 -15.71
C TYR A 395 -9.50 13.75 -15.19
N LYS A 396 -10.72 13.95 -14.68
CA LYS A 396 -11.15 15.23 -14.09
C LYS A 396 -10.53 15.49 -12.72
N LYS A 397 -10.20 14.42 -11.98
CA LYS A 397 -9.62 14.50 -10.63
C LYS A 397 -8.21 13.91 -10.65
N GLN A 398 -7.27 14.60 -9.99
CA GLN A 398 -5.90 14.14 -9.83
C GLN A 398 -5.82 12.75 -9.17
N ASN A 399 -6.63 12.50 -8.14
CA ASN A 399 -6.61 11.21 -7.44
C ASN A 399 -7.00 10.05 -8.37
N ASP A 400 -8.01 10.23 -9.22
CA ASP A 400 -8.47 9.17 -10.12
C ASP A 400 -7.39 8.83 -11.15
N ALA A 401 -6.66 9.84 -11.67
CA ALA A 401 -5.50 9.61 -12.54
C ALA A 401 -4.42 8.75 -11.86
N VAL A 402 -4.10 9.05 -10.60
CA VAL A 402 -3.09 8.30 -9.82
C VAL A 402 -3.56 6.86 -9.57
N GLN A 403 -4.82 6.66 -9.19
CA GLN A 403 -5.35 5.32 -8.91
C GLN A 403 -5.44 4.47 -10.17
N SER A 404 -5.92 5.03 -11.29
CA SER A 404 -6.00 4.33 -12.56
C SER A 404 -4.62 3.95 -13.11
N ALA A 405 -3.63 4.85 -13.03
CA ALA A 405 -2.26 4.53 -13.46
C ALA A 405 -1.65 3.44 -12.58
N SER A 406 -1.86 3.50 -11.26
CA SER A 406 -1.43 2.45 -10.33
C SER A 406 -2.09 1.10 -10.66
N LEU A 407 -3.39 1.10 -10.95
CA LEU A 407 -4.14 -0.11 -11.30
C LEU A 407 -3.61 -0.74 -12.59
N LYS A 408 -3.26 0.08 -13.58
CA LYS A 408 -2.67 -0.41 -14.84
C LYS A 408 -1.37 -1.17 -14.61
N VAL A 409 -0.49 -0.66 -13.74
CA VAL A 409 0.73 -1.34 -13.31
C VAL A 409 0.41 -2.65 -12.59
N LEU A 410 -0.55 -2.64 -11.65
CA LEU A 410 -0.93 -3.85 -10.91
C LEU A 410 -1.54 -4.93 -11.80
N SER A 411 -2.38 -4.56 -12.76
CA SER A 411 -2.98 -5.48 -13.73
C SER A 411 -1.93 -6.16 -14.60
N TRP A 412 -0.92 -5.39 -15.05
CA TRP A 412 0.22 -5.95 -15.76
C TRP A 412 1.05 -6.89 -14.89
N LEU A 413 1.39 -6.48 -13.65
CA LEU A 413 2.11 -7.33 -12.70
C LEU A 413 1.35 -8.64 -12.46
N ASN A 414 0.03 -8.57 -12.27
CA ASN A 414 -0.81 -9.75 -12.05
C ASN A 414 -0.81 -10.69 -13.26
N ALA A 415 -0.89 -10.15 -14.48
CA ALA A 415 -0.83 -10.95 -15.70
C ALA A 415 0.57 -11.56 -15.93
N TYR A 416 1.62 -10.79 -15.68
CA TYR A 416 3.00 -11.24 -15.83
C TYR A 416 3.34 -12.37 -14.85
N LEU A 417 2.91 -12.26 -13.60
CA LEU A 417 3.21 -13.25 -12.55
C LEU A 417 2.44 -14.57 -12.72
N LYS A 418 1.33 -14.57 -13.49
CA LYS A 418 0.62 -15.80 -13.87
C LYS A 418 1.41 -16.66 -14.87
N ASP A 419 2.21 -16.04 -15.75
CA ASP A 419 3.04 -16.75 -16.73
C ASP A 419 4.43 -16.10 -16.84
N ILE A 420 5.27 -16.37 -15.84
CA ILE A 420 6.61 -15.79 -15.69
C ILE A 420 7.55 -16.17 -16.84
N TYR A 421 7.33 -17.31 -17.50
CA TYR A 421 8.20 -17.84 -18.55
C TYR A 421 7.64 -17.62 -19.96
N MET A 422 6.74 -16.65 -20.13
CA MET A 422 6.17 -16.31 -21.42
C MET A 422 7.24 -15.90 -22.45
N SER A 423 6.94 -16.10 -23.73
CA SER A 423 7.85 -15.68 -24.81
C SER A 423 8.01 -14.16 -24.85
N LEU A 424 9.17 -13.69 -25.32
CA LEU A 424 9.47 -12.25 -25.42
C LEU A 424 8.44 -11.47 -26.26
N GLU A 425 7.83 -12.12 -27.26
CA GLU A 425 6.78 -11.51 -28.08
C GLU A 425 5.49 -11.29 -27.29
N LYS A 426 5.05 -12.30 -26.51
CA LYS A 426 3.88 -12.19 -25.63
C LYS A 426 4.10 -11.15 -24.54
N GLU A 427 5.31 -11.11 -23.97
CA GLU A 427 5.72 -10.13 -22.96
C GLU A 427 5.63 -8.68 -23.47
N LYS A 428 6.12 -8.43 -24.69
CA LYS A 428 6.00 -7.11 -25.34
C LYS A 428 4.56 -6.75 -25.67
N GLN A 429 3.77 -7.71 -26.15
CA GLN A 429 2.34 -7.48 -26.40
C GLN A 429 1.62 -7.10 -25.11
N LEU A 430 1.88 -7.81 -24.02
CA LEU A 430 1.31 -7.52 -22.70
C LEU A 430 1.72 -6.12 -22.21
N ALA A 431 3.00 -5.78 -22.30
CA ALA A 431 3.50 -4.47 -21.90
C ALA A 431 2.84 -3.33 -22.72
N ASN A 432 2.65 -3.52 -24.02
CA ASN A 432 1.97 -2.55 -24.89
C ASN A 432 0.49 -2.36 -24.53
N VAL A 433 -0.24 -3.44 -24.20
CA VAL A 433 -1.64 -3.35 -23.75
C VAL A 433 -1.77 -2.46 -22.51
N PHE A 434 -0.76 -2.51 -21.64
CA PHE A 434 -0.76 -1.77 -20.38
C PHE A 434 0.05 -0.46 -20.39
N ASP A 435 0.51 0.04 -21.56
CA ASP A 435 1.37 1.24 -21.68
C ASP A 435 2.61 1.20 -20.76
N ILE A 436 3.23 0.02 -20.64
CA ILE A 436 4.37 -0.22 -19.75
C ILE A 436 5.66 -0.35 -20.54
N LYS A 437 6.69 0.32 -20.05
CA LYS A 437 8.10 0.11 -20.43
C LYS A 437 8.83 -0.42 -19.21
N PHE A 438 9.63 -1.47 -19.37
CA PHE A 438 10.38 -2.04 -18.25
C PHE A 438 11.69 -2.67 -18.71
N CYS A 439 12.65 -2.75 -17.80
CA CYS A 439 13.92 -3.43 -18.03
C CYS A 439 13.83 -4.88 -17.56
N ARG A 440 13.71 -5.82 -18.51
CA ARG A 440 13.52 -7.25 -18.22
C ARG A 440 14.59 -7.84 -17.29
N GLN A 441 15.87 -7.50 -17.51
CA GLN A 441 16.98 -8.04 -16.71
C GLN A 441 16.89 -7.60 -15.24
N ILE A 442 16.69 -6.30 -15.01
CA ILE A 442 16.61 -5.74 -13.66
C ILE A 442 15.32 -6.20 -12.97
N PHE A 443 14.19 -6.20 -13.68
CA PHE A 443 12.93 -6.70 -13.14
C PHE A 443 13.01 -8.18 -12.78
N PHE A 444 13.68 -9.00 -13.60
CA PHE A 444 13.83 -10.42 -13.32
C PHE A 444 14.68 -10.68 -12.08
N GLU A 445 15.83 -10.00 -11.93
CA GLU A 445 16.70 -10.17 -10.75
C GLU A 445 16.03 -9.68 -9.46
N GLU A 446 15.32 -8.55 -9.49
CA GLU A 446 14.75 -7.93 -8.28
C GLU A 446 13.42 -8.58 -7.86
N VAL A 447 12.54 -8.89 -8.82
CA VAL A 447 11.15 -9.32 -8.56
C VAL A 447 10.95 -10.80 -8.85
N VAL A 448 11.38 -11.27 -10.03
CA VAL A 448 11.07 -12.64 -10.49
C VAL A 448 11.90 -13.68 -9.77
N LYS A 449 13.19 -13.43 -9.50
CA LYS A 449 14.03 -14.34 -8.71
C LYS A 449 13.48 -14.60 -7.31
N CYS A 450 12.77 -13.62 -6.75
CA CYS A 450 12.04 -13.77 -5.50
C CYS A 450 10.76 -14.63 -5.65
N LEU A 451 10.26 -14.91 -6.86
CA LEU A 451 8.95 -15.56 -7.11
C LEU A 451 9.04 -16.89 -7.86
N SER A 452 10.01 -17.05 -8.77
CA SER A 452 10.25 -18.21 -9.64
C SER A 452 10.55 -19.50 -8.89
N VAL A 453 10.55 -19.42 -7.57
CA VAL A 453 10.96 -20.43 -6.63
C VAL A 453 9.73 -21.02 -5.87
N CYS A 454 8.56 -20.36 -5.92
CA CYS A 454 7.28 -20.92 -5.44
C CYS A 454 6.49 -21.64 -6.55
N ASN A 455 6.61 -21.23 -7.82
CA ASN A 455 5.78 -21.78 -8.91
C ASN A 455 6.25 -23.14 -9.47
N CYS A 456 7.31 -23.75 -8.94
CA CYS A 456 7.83 -25.04 -9.43
C CYS A 456 6.92 -26.24 -9.17
N GLN A 457 5.80 -26.10 -8.47
CA GLN A 457 4.81 -27.19 -8.33
C GLN A 457 3.72 -27.17 -9.41
N HIS A 458 3.64 -26.16 -10.28
CA HIS A 458 2.55 -26.05 -11.24
C HIS A 458 2.85 -26.49 -12.67
N ASN A 459 4.13 -26.74 -13.02
CA ASN A 459 4.49 -27.05 -14.42
C ASN A 459 5.10 -28.45 -14.66
N GLU A 460 5.29 -29.29 -13.63
CA GLU A 460 5.94 -30.61 -13.80
C GLU A 460 5.01 -31.82 -13.69
N THR A 461 3.69 -31.63 -13.67
CA THR A 461 2.74 -32.75 -13.79
C THR A 461 1.72 -32.52 -14.90
N LEU A 462 2.22 -32.37 -16.14
CA LEU A 462 1.59 -32.82 -17.39
C LEU A 462 2.47 -32.43 -18.57
N GLY A 463 3.68 -33.01 -18.62
CA GLY A 463 4.46 -33.08 -19.85
C GLY A 463 3.71 -33.91 -20.89
N GLY A 464 3.12 -33.24 -21.87
CA GLY A 464 2.88 -33.75 -23.21
C GLY A 464 2.12 -35.07 -23.33
N LYS A 465 0.81 -35.03 -23.11
CA LYS A 465 -0.18 -35.68 -23.99
C LYS A 465 -1.44 -34.81 -23.99
N GLU A 466 -1.84 -34.30 -25.15
CA GLU A 466 -3.23 -33.95 -25.38
C GLU A 466 -4.07 -35.17 -24.97
N PRO A 467 -5.04 -35.05 -24.05
CA PRO A 467 -6.08 -36.04 -23.98
C PRO A 467 -6.97 -35.78 -25.20
N GLU A 468 -6.82 -36.59 -26.24
CA GLU A 468 -7.87 -36.78 -27.23
C GLU A 468 -9.12 -37.25 -26.49
N LEU A 469 -9.95 -36.31 -26.04
CA LEU A 469 -11.33 -36.54 -25.65
C LEU A 469 -12.17 -36.67 -26.93
N ASN A 470 -11.91 -37.73 -27.70
CA ASN A 470 -12.91 -38.29 -28.60
C ASN A 470 -13.92 -39.05 -27.74
N GLY A 471 -14.84 -38.30 -27.14
CA GLY A 471 -15.86 -38.79 -26.24
C GLY A 471 -16.81 -37.69 -25.81
N MET A 472 -17.53 -37.13 -26.78
CA MET A 472 -18.86 -36.48 -26.64
C MET A 472 -19.14 -35.81 -25.29
N VAL A 473 -18.65 -34.57 -25.13
CA VAL A 473 -19.25 -33.59 -24.21
C VAL A 473 -19.63 -32.39 -25.07
N GLU A 474 -20.89 -32.39 -25.50
CA GLU A 474 -21.56 -31.20 -26.00
C GLU A 474 -21.52 -30.10 -24.91
N ASN A 475 -21.63 -28.83 -25.34
CA ASN A 475 -21.85 -27.66 -24.48
C ASN A 475 -22.85 -27.91 -23.35
N ASP A 476 -22.40 -28.41 -22.20
CA ASP A 476 -23.21 -28.42 -20.99
C ASP A 476 -23.09 -27.04 -20.34
N ALA A 477 -24.08 -26.21 -20.63
CA ALA A 477 -24.38 -25.02 -19.85
C ALA A 477 -24.41 -25.42 -18.37
N SER A 478 -23.61 -24.73 -17.54
CA SER A 478 -23.75 -24.80 -16.10
C SER A 478 -25.24 -24.60 -15.74
N TYR A 479 -25.85 -25.57 -15.06
CA TYR A 479 -27.22 -25.44 -14.59
C TYR A 479 -27.25 -24.33 -13.53
N ILE A 480 -27.53 -23.10 -13.96
CA ILE A 480 -27.78 -21.97 -13.06
C ILE A 480 -29.24 -22.09 -12.64
N ASN A 481 -29.47 -22.42 -11.37
CA ASN A 481 -30.82 -22.44 -10.81
C ASN A 481 -31.07 -21.08 -10.10
N ILE A 482 -31.83 -20.20 -10.74
CA ILE A 482 -32.27 -18.92 -10.14
C ILE A 482 -33.66 -19.13 -9.55
N GLU A 483 -33.79 -18.87 -8.26
CA GLU A 483 -35.02 -18.99 -7.49
C GLU A 483 -35.46 -17.62 -6.97
N GLY A 484 -36.78 -17.42 -6.85
CA GLY A 484 -37.37 -16.20 -6.32
C GLY A 484 -38.13 -15.35 -7.36
N THR A 485 -38.99 -14.46 -6.86
CA THR A 485 -39.80 -13.56 -7.68
C THR A 485 -38.95 -12.44 -8.27
N ASP A 486 -39.06 -12.25 -9.58
CA ASP A 486 -38.44 -11.13 -10.31
C ASP A 486 -39.05 -9.79 -9.85
N SER A 487 -38.22 -8.93 -9.26
CA SER A 487 -38.60 -7.60 -8.78
C SER A 487 -38.52 -6.52 -9.88
N GLY A 488 -37.98 -6.84 -11.06
CA GLY A 488 -37.76 -5.92 -12.18
C GLY A 488 -36.55 -4.98 -12.01
N LEU A 489 -35.86 -5.03 -10.87
CA LEU A 489 -34.65 -4.25 -10.59
C LEU A 489 -33.42 -5.10 -10.91
N CYS A 490 -32.93 -4.96 -12.15
CA CYS A 490 -31.77 -5.70 -12.64
C CYS A 490 -30.48 -4.85 -12.56
N PRO A 491 -29.31 -5.49 -12.32
CA PRO A 491 -28.01 -4.83 -12.37
C PRO A 491 -27.70 -4.16 -13.73
N SER A 492 -26.99 -3.04 -13.68
CA SER A 492 -26.43 -2.36 -14.86
C SER A 492 -24.95 -2.03 -14.67
N ASN A 493 -24.18 -1.85 -15.74
CA ASN A 493 -22.76 -1.53 -15.62
C ASN A 493 -22.57 -0.19 -14.87
N GLY A 494 -21.64 -0.17 -13.92
CA GLY A 494 -21.39 0.96 -13.02
C GLY A 494 -22.31 1.04 -11.80
N SER A 495 -23.33 0.17 -11.71
CA SER A 495 -24.13 0.02 -10.48
C SER A 495 -23.31 -0.66 -9.38
N LEU A 496 -23.60 -0.30 -8.13
CA LEU A 496 -23.03 -0.96 -6.96
C LEU A 496 -24.01 -2.02 -6.47
N LEU A 497 -23.58 -3.28 -6.51
CA LEU A 497 -24.39 -4.43 -6.12
C LEU A 497 -24.02 -4.87 -4.71
N CYS A 498 -25.00 -5.27 -3.91
CA CYS A 498 -24.80 -5.90 -2.62
C CYS A 498 -25.36 -7.32 -2.65
N VAL A 499 -24.53 -8.31 -2.37
CA VAL A 499 -24.91 -9.73 -2.36
C VAL A 499 -24.57 -10.39 -1.02
N CYS A 500 -25.40 -11.35 -0.62
CA CYS A 500 -25.05 -12.34 0.40
C CYS A 500 -24.58 -13.59 -0.33
N TYR A 501 -23.43 -14.16 0.03
CA TYR A 501 -22.97 -15.39 -0.61
C TYR A 501 -22.25 -16.34 0.34
N SER A 502 -22.21 -17.61 -0.06
CA SER A 502 -21.36 -18.63 0.54
C SER A 502 -20.72 -19.50 -0.54
N VAL A 503 -19.51 -19.96 -0.26
CA VAL A 503 -18.69 -20.80 -1.14
C VAL A 503 -18.29 -22.05 -0.38
N SER A 504 -18.66 -23.20 -0.91
CA SER A 504 -18.35 -24.51 -0.31
C SER A 504 -17.56 -25.38 -1.27
N LEU A 505 -16.59 -26.12 -0.73
CA LEU A 505 -15.89 -27.17 -1.45
C LEU A 505 -16.75 -28.44 -1.45
N VAL A 506 -16.95 -29.03 -2.63
CA VAL A 506 -17.81 -30.20 -2.81
C VAL A 506 -17.12 -31.27 -3.65
N THR A 507 -17.29 -32.54 -3.27
CA THR A 507 -16.82 -33.71 -4.02
C THR A 507 -17.91 -34.21 -4.98
N LYS A 508 -17.53 -34.57 -6.21
CA LYS A 508 -18.49 -35.09 -7.20
C LYS A 508 -19.09 -36.41 -6.73
N GLY A 509 -20.39 -36.42 -6.40
CA GLY A 509 -21.16 -37.61 -6.02
C GLY A 509 -21.39 -37.80 -4.52
N GLU A 510 -20.87 -36.90 -3.67
CA GLU A 510 -21.08 -36.92 -2.22
C GLU A 510 -21.95 -35.74 -1.76
N LEU A 511 -22.70 -35.92 -0.67
CA LEU A 511 -23.55 -34.86 -0.08
C LEU A 511 -22.79 -33.96 0.90
N GLN A 512 -21.55 -34.31 1.25
CA GLN A 512 -20.75 -33.51 2.19
C GLN A 512 -20.17 -32.28 1.50
N LYS A 513 -20.20 -31.15 2.22
CA LYS A 513 -19.69 -29.86 1.76
C LYS A 513 -18.85 -29.25 2.88
N GLU A 514 -17.70 -28.69 2.53
CA GLU A 514 -16.88 -27.91 3.47
C GLU A 514 -17.04 -26.42 3.16
N LEU A 515 -17.47 -25.63 4.14
CA LEU A 515 -17.68 -24.19 3.94
C LEU A 515 -16.34 -23.45 3.98
N LEU A 516 -15.95 -22.83 2.87
CA LEU A 516 -14.70 -22.08 2.77
C LEU A 516 -14.88 -20.61 3.11
N GLU A 517 -15.88 -19.96 2.50
CA GLU A 517 -16.08 -18.51 2.57
C GLU A 517 -17.57 -18.19 2.66
N SER A 518 -17.95 -17.22 3.49
CA SER A 518 -19.34 -16.76 3.61
C SER A 518 -19.38 -15.30 4.04
N ILE A 519 -20.10 -14.46 3.31
CA ILE A 519 -20.25 -13.03 3.61
C ILE A 519 -21.71 -12.64 3.45
N GLU A 520 -22.26 -11.97 4.47
CA GLU A 520 -23.66 -11.55 4.50
C GLU A 520 -23.91 -10.32 3.63
N GLU A 521 -23.02 -9.33 3.66
CA GLU A 521 -23.12 -8.11 2.86
C GLU A 521 -21.82 -7.86 2.11
N PHE A 522 -21.80 -8.24 0.83
CA PHE A 522 -20.64 -8.05 -0.04
C PHE A 522 -20.97 -7.10 -1.19
N GLU A 523 -20.33 -5.93 -1.18
CA GLU A 523 -20.58 -4.88 -2.19
C GLU A 523 -19.55 -4.89 -3.31
N PHE A 524 -19.95 -4.85 -4.57
CA PHE A 524 -19.02 -4.71 -5.69
C PHE A 524 -19.61 -3.93 -6.86
N GLU A 525 -18.75 -3.31 -7.66
CA GLU A 525 -19.17 -2.53 -8.82
C GLU A 525 -19.29 -3.42 -10.06
N MET A 526 -20.47 -3.40 -10.67
CA MET A 526 -20.79 -4.18 -11.86
C MET A 526 -20.06 -3.66 -13.10
N GLY A 527 -19.52 -4.57 -13.91
CA GLY A 527 -18.85 -4.27 -15.18
C GLY A 527 -17.36 -3.91 -15.05
N THR A 528 -16.79 -3.96 -13.84
CA THR A 528 -15.37 -3.64 -13.59
C THR A 528 -14.47 -4.86 -13.44
N GLY A 529 -15.06 -6.07 -13.36
CA GLY A 529 -14.32 -7.30 -13.01
C GLY A 529 -13.92 -7.34 -11.53
N ALA A 530 -14.71 -6.75 -10.64
CA ALA A 530 -14.45 -6.72 -9.21
C ALA A 530 -14.70 -8.06 -8.49
N VAL A 531 -15.28 -9.03 -9.19
CA VAL A 531 -15.57 -10.39 -8.73
C VAL A 531 -15.21 -11.41 -9.80
N ILE A 532 -15.20 -12.70 -9.44
CA ILE A 532 -14.94 -13.76 -10.42
C ILE A 532 -15.96 -13.73 -11.57
N PRO A 533 -15.55 -14.04 -12.82
CA PRO A 533 -16.42 -13.88 -13.99
C PRO A 533 -17.75 -14.65 -13.91
N CYS A 534 -17.74 -15.87 -13.34
CA CYS A 534 -18.94 -16.67 -13.19
C CYS A 534 -19.96 -16.02 -12.24
N LEU A 535 -19.48 -15.40 -11.15
CA LEU A 535 -20.34 -14.71 -10.19
C LEU A 535 -20.98 -13.48 -10.84
N GLU A 536 -20.19 -12.67 -11.55
CA GLU A 536 -20.69 -11.49 -12.24
C GLU A 536 -21.74 -11.85 -13.30
N ALA A 537 -21.50 -12.92 -14.07
CA ALA A 537 -22.42 -13.43 -15.08
C ALA A 537 -23.75 -13.93 -14.48
N VAL A 538 -23.71 -14.60 -13.33
CA VAL A 538 -24.92 -15.05 -12.63
C VAL A 538 -25.70 -13.86 -12.08
N VAL A 539 -25.03 -12.96 -11.35
CA VAL A 539 -25.70 -11.81 -10.73
C VAL A 539 -26.30 -10.86 -11.78
N SER A 540 -25.69 -10.72 -12.96
CA SER A 540 -26.26 -9.94 -14.07
C SER A 540 -27.62 -10.42 -14.58
N GLN A 541 -27.99 -11.67 -14.29
CA GLN A 541 -29.25 -12.28 -14.67
C GLN A 541 -30.26 -12.32 -13.51
N MET A 542 -29.88 -11.84 -12.32
CA MET A 542 -30.71 -11.84 -11.12
C MET A 542 -31.39 -10.48 -10.91
N SER A 543 -32.49 -10.51 -10.17
CA SER A 543 -33.17 -9.32 -9.65
C SER A 543 -33.11 -9.31 -8.13
N VAL A 544 -33.27 -8.12 -7.52
CA VAL A 544 -33.23 -7.97 -6.06
C VAL A 544 -34.21 -8.93 -5.38
N GLY A 545 -33.70 -9.71 -4.43
CA GLY A 545 -34.42 -10.73 -3.67
C GLY A 545 -34.29 -12.16 -4.22
N GLN A 546 -33.74 -12.35 -5.42
CA GLN A 546 -33.50 -13.69 -5.97
C GLN A 546 -32.25 -14.35 -5.39
N SER A 547 -32.25 -15.67 -5.42
CA SER A 547 -31.11 -16.50 -5.05
C SER A 547 -30.66 -17.38 -6.22
N ALA A 548 -29.37 -17.64 -6.33
CA ALA A 548 -28.82 -18.52 -7.34
C ALA A 548 -27.78 -19.48 -6.74
N CYS A 549 -27.75 -20.70 -7.26
CA CYS A 549 -26.71 -21.68 -6.97
C CYS A 549 -26.01 -22.11 -8.26
N PHE A 550 -24.69 -22.11 -8.26
CA PHE A 550 -23.88 -22.58 -9.40
C PHE A 550 -22.55 -23.19 -8.94
N TYR A 551 -21.89 -23.88 -9.86
CA TYR A 551 -20.61 -24.55 -9.60
C TYR A 551 -19.51 -23.96 -10.49
N THR A 552 -18.30 -23.87 -9.96
CA THR A 552 -17.11 -23.49 -10.73
C THR A 552 -16.01 -24.51 -10.58
N GLU A 553 -15.08 -24.51 -11.53
CA GLU A 553 -13.83 -25.24 -11.39
C GLU A 553 -13.04 -24.77 -10.16
N LEU A 554 -12.16 -25.64 -9.68
CA LEU A 554 -11.32 -25.37 -8.52
C LEU A 554 -10.25 -24.32 -8.90
N PRO A 555 -10.12 -23.20 -8.15
CA PRO A 555 -9.01 -22.27 -8.34
C PRO A 555 -7.69 -22.90 -7.86
N PRO A 556 -6.54 -22.23 -8.07
CA PRO A 556 -5.27 -22.66 -7.49
C PRO A 556 -5.41 -23.02 -6.00
N GLU A 557 -4.80 -24.14 -5.62
CA GLU A 557 -4.94 -24.74 -4.28
C GLU A 557 -4.58 -23.76 -3.16
N ASP A 558 -3.59 -22.90 -3.38
CA ASP A 558 -3.19 -21.84 -2.44
C ASP A 558 -4.34 -20.89 -2.06
N LEU A 559 -5.25 -20.58 -2.98
CA LEU A 559 -6.42 -19.73 -2.71
C LEU A 559 -7.47 -20.47 -1.88
N VAL A 560 -7.66 -21.76 -2.16
CA VAL A 560 -8.58 -22.63 -1.40
C VAL A 560 -8.08 -22.78 0.03
N LEU A 561 -6.79 -23.07 0.21
CA LEU A 561 -6.16 -23.24 1.53
C LEU A 561 -6.05 -21.90 2.29
N ALA A 562 -5.89 -20.78 1.60
CA ALA A 562 -5.96 -19.46 2.25
C ALA A 562 -7.37 -19.09 2.74
N ALA A 563 -8.42 -19.58 2.07
CA ALA A 563 -9.81 -19.35 2.44
C ALA A 563 -10.32 -20.33 3.52
N ALA A 564 -9.92 -21.60 3.45
CA ALA A 564 -10.38 -22.68 4.33
C ALA A 564 -10.19 -22.37 5.82
N LYS A 565 -11.27 -22.52 6.61
CA LYS A 565 -11.23 -22.39 8.07
C LYS A 565 -10.71 -23.67 8.74
N ASP A 566 -11.16 -24.84 8.26
CA ASP A 566 -10.63 -26.15 8.65
C ASP A 566 -9.77 -26.72 7.51
N LEU A 567 -8.45 -26.57 7.67
CA LEU A 567 -7.52 -27.00 6.63
C LEU A 567 -7.42 -28.51 6.51
N ALA A 568 -7.64 -29.26 7.61
CA ALA A 568 -7.55 -30.71 7.59
C ALA A 568 -8.69 -31.29 6.75
N ASN A 569 -9.90 -30.74 6.91
CA ASN A 569 -11.03 -31.11 6.06
C ASN A 569 -10.79 -30.68 4.62
N ALA A 570 -10.39 -29.42 4.38
CA ALA A 570 -10.14 -28.94 3.02
C ALA A 570 -9.12 -29.81 2.26
N LEU A 571 -8.01 -30.18 2.90
CA LEU A 571 -7.01 -31.09 2.32
C LEU A 571 -7.58 -32.49 2.05
N ALA A 572 -8.45 -33.01 2.92
CA ALA A 572 -9.12 -34.29 2.69
C ALA A 572 -10.00 -34.25 1.43
N PHE A 573 -10.77 -33.17 1.22
CA PHE A 573 -11.57 -32.98 0.00
C PHE A 573 -10.70 -32.85 -1.27
N LEU A 574 -9.56 -32.17 -1.18
CA LEU A 574 -8.63 -31.96 -2.30
C LEU A 574 -7.96 -33.25 -2.80
N THR A 575 -8.02 -34.35 -2.03
CA THR A 575 -7.55 -35.67 -2.48
C THR A 575 -8.42 -36.29 -3.58
N SER A 576 -9.63 -35.77 -3.78
CA SER A 576 -10.63 -36.27 -4.73
C SER A 576 -11.04 -35.17 -5.72
N PRO A 577 -11.60 -35.51 -6.90
CA PRO A 577 -12.07 -34.51 -7.85
C PRO A 577 -13.21 -33.67 -7.23
N CYS A 578 -12.89 -32.43 -6.90
CA CYS A 578 -13.77 -31.47 -6.25
C CYS A 578 -14.01 -30.23 -7.13
N CYS A 579 -15.06 -29.48 -6.78
CA CYS A 579 -15.38 -28.19 -7.37
C CYS A 579 -15.89 -27.23 -6.28
N LEU A 580 -16.07 -25.96 -6.63
CA LEU A 580 -16.67 -24.99 -5.71
C LEU A 580 -18.15 -24.81 -6.03
N GLU A 581 -18.99 -24.87 -5.01
CA GLU A 581 -20.40 -24.49 -5.06
C GLU A 581 -20.57 -23.08 -4.49
N TYR A 582 -21.20 -22.20 -5.26
CA TYR A 582 -21.56 -20.85 -4.86
C TYR A 582 -23.07 -20.77 -4.65
N SER A 583 -23.49 -20.29 -3.49
CA SER A 583 -24.87 -19.92 -3.19
C SER A 583 -24.94 -18.41 -2.95
N ILE A 584 -25.75 -17.69 -3.72
CA ILE A 584 -25.79 -16.22 -3.75
C ILE A 584 -27.22 -15.72 -3.61
N ILE A 585 -27.41 -14.60 -2.92
CA ILE A 585 -28.66 -13.85 -2.84
C ILE A 585 -28.36 -12.39 -3.20
N LEU A 586 -29.09 -11.82 -4.16
CA LEU A 586 -28.95 -10.40 -4.51
C LEU A 586 -29.78 -9.55 -3.56
N LEU A 587 -29.13 -8.75 -2.71
CA LEU A 587 -29.79 -7.96 -1.65
C LEU A 587 -30.22 -6.59 -2.14
N HIS A 588 -29.31 -5.85 -2.78
CA HIS A 588 -29.56 -4.47 -3.21
C HIS A 588 -28.80 -4.13 -4.50
N VAL A 589 -29.36 -3.20 -5.27
CA VAL A 589 -28.74 -2.58 -6.45
C VAL A 589 -28.79 -1.07 -6.26
N THR A 590 -27.63 -0.41 -6.29
CA THR A 590 -27.53 1.05 -6.26
C THR A 590 -27.14 1.55 -7.63
N GLU A 591 -27.92 2.46 -8.19
CA GLU A 591 -27.65 3.05 -9.51
C GLU A 591 -26.28 3.75 -9.56
N PRO A 592 -25.63 3.77 -10.74
CA PRO A 592 -24.36 4.47 -10.91
C PRO A 592 -24.50 5.94 -10.51
N PRO A 593 -23.58 6.48 -9.70
CA PRO A 593 -23.62 7.89 -9.33
C PRO A 593 -23.36 8.75 -10.57
N GLU A 594 -24.36 9.51 -11.00
CA GLU A 594 -24.17 10.54 -12.02
C GLU A 594 -23.49 11.75 -11.38
N ASP A 595 -22.30 12.11 -11.88
CA ASP A 595 -21.71 13.42 -11.59
C ASP A 595 -22.71 14.48 -12.04
N ARG A 596 -23.32 15.21 -11.09
CA ARG A 596 -24.14 16.40 -11.39
C ARG A 596 -23.26 17.45 -12.05
N MET A 597 -23.12 17.36 -13.37
CA MET A 597 -22.50 18.39 -14.17
C MET A 597 -23.46 19.57 -14.24
N GLU A 598 -23.19 20.63 -13.50
CA GLU A 598 -23.88 21.91 -13.66
C GLU A 598 -23.55 22.47 -15.05
N GLN A 599 -24.38 22.14 -16.04
CA GLN A 599 -24.28 22.72 -17.37
C GLN A 599 -24.93 24.10 -17.35
N ALA A 600 -24.23 25.12 -17.86
CA ALA A 600 -24.81 26.44 -18.04
C ALA A 600 -25.87 26.37 -19.16
N LEU A 601 -27.15 26.30 -18.76
CA LEU A 601 -28.29 26.19 -19.70
C LEU A 601 -28.56 27.48 -20.48
N PHE A 602 -28.06 28.63 -19.98
CA PHE A 602 -28.33 29.95 -20.52
C PHE A 602 -27.01 30.65 -20.89
N ASN A 603 -27.01 31.43 -21.99
CA ASN A 603 -25.89 32.26 -22.40
C ASN A 603 -26.33 33.73 -22.61
N PRO A 604 -25.88 34.69 -21.77
CA PRO A 604 -25.02 34.50 -20.60
C PRO A 604 -25.72 33.70 -19.47
N PRO A 605 -24.99 33.19 -18.46
CA PRO A 605 -25.59 32.46 -17.34
C PRO A 605 -26.76 33.23 -16.71
N LEU A 606 -27.80 32.51 -16.27
CA LEU A 606 -29.04 33.12 -15.77
C LEU A 606 -28.80 34.10 -14.61
N SER A 607 -27.87 33.78 -13.71
CA SER A 607 -27.46 34.67 -12.61
C SER A 607 -26.94 36.01 -13.12
N LYS A 608 -26.18 36.01 -14.23
CA LYS A 608 -25.68 37.24 -14.87
C LYS A 608 -26.80 38.02 -15.57
N GLN A 609 -27.71 37.34 -16.24
CA GLN A 609 -28.87 37.99 -16.88
C GLN A 609 -29.71 38.76 -15.85
N ARG A 610 -29.94 38.19 -14.66
CA ARG A 610 -30.70 38.86 -13.59
C ARG A 610 -30.01 40.13 -13.09
N VAL A 611 -28.69 40.06 -12.90
CA VAL A 611 -27.89 41.23 -12.51
C VAL A 611 -27.95 42.30 -13.60
N GLU A 612 -27.75 41.93 -14.88
CA GLU A 612 -27.81 42.89 -16.00
C GLU A 612 -29.19 43.56 -16.10
N TYR A 613 -30.27 42.78 -15.95
CA TYR A 613 -31.64 43.28 -15.92
C TYR A 613 -31.87 44.28 -14.78
N ALA A 614 -31.43 43.94 -13.56
CA ALA A 614 -31.53 44.84 -12.41
C ALA A 614 -30.72 46.13 -12.62
N VAL A 615 -29.48 46.02 -13.08
CA VAL A 615 -28.61 47.18 -13.35
C VAL A 615 -29.22 48.11 -14.39
N GLN A 616 -29.85 47.57 -15.46
CA GLN A 616 -30.51 48.38 -16.47
C GLN A 616 -31.65 49.21 -15.86
N HIS A 617 -32.53 48.59 -15.07
CA HIS A 617 -33.64 49.29 -14.44
C HIS A 617 -33.18 50.30 -13.39
N ILE A 618 -32.20 49.94 -12.54
CA ILE A 618 -31.65 50.86 -11.53
C ILE A 618 -31.14 52.15 -12.17
N LYS A 619 -30.53 52.08 -13.37
CA LYS A 619 -30.04 53.26 -14.11
C LYS A 619 -31.15 54.15 -14.66
N GLU A 620 -32.32 53.59 -14.95
CA GLU A 620 -33.48 54.36 -15.44
C GLU A 620 -34.08 55.23 -14.32
N PHE A 621 -33.86 54.85 -13.06
CA PHE A 621 -34.27 55.62 -11.90
C PHE A 621 -33.15 56.57 -11.46
N CYS A 622 -33.44 57.87 -11.35
CA CYS A 622 -32.52 58.87 -10.78
C CYS A 622 -32.43 58.77 -9.24
N ALA A 623 -32.18 57.58 -8.71
CA ALA A 623 -32.05 57.31 -7.28
C ALA A 623 -30.67 57.71 -6.75
N THR A 624 -30.59 58.06 -5.47
CA THR A 624 -29.34 58.43 -4.79
C THR A 624 -28.87 57.35 -3.81
N SER A 625 -29.75 56.45 -3.39
CA SER A 625 -29.42 55.38 -2.45
C SER A 625 -30.08 54.05 -2.82
N LEU A 626 -29.32 52.95 -2.71
CA LEU A 626 -29.80 51.60 -2.98
C LEU A 626 -29.37 50.62 -1.89
N VAL A 627 -30.30 49.76 -1.45
CA VAL A 627 -30.02 48.61 -0.58
C VAL A 627 -30.29 47.30 -1.33
N ASP A 628 -29.35 46.37 -1.26
CA ASP A 628 -29.44 45.03 -1.82
C ASP A 628 -29.65 43.99 -0.71
N PHE A 629 -30.87 43.48 -0.62
CA PHE A 629 -31.29 42.45 0.32
C PHE A 629 -30.92 41.07 -0.22
N GLY A 630 -30.06 40.35 0.51
CA GLY A 630 -29.48 39.09 0.04
C GLY A 630 -28.31 39.33 -0.93
N CYS A 631 -27.43 40.30 -0.63
CA CYS A 631 -26.40 40.74 -1.58
C CYS A 631 -25.35 39.66 -1.92
N GLY A 632 -25.28 38.57 -1.16
CA GLY A 632 -24.38 37.44 -1.40
C GLY A 632 -22.92 37.88 -1.47
N SER A 633 -22.22 37.46 -2.51
CA SER A 633 -20.83 37.87 -2.77
C SER A 633 -20.71 39.27 -3.38
N GLY A 634 -21.80 40.03 -3.48
CA GLY A 634 -21.83 41.41 -3.94
C GLY A 634 -21.81 41.59 -5.46
N SER A 635 -22.29 40.61 -6.25
CA SER A 635 -22.22 40.66 -7.72
C SER A 635 -23.01 41.81 -8.34
N LEU A 636 -24.20 42.13 -7.80
CA LEU A 636 -24.99 43.28 -8.22
C LEU A 636 -24.27 44.59 -7.86
N LEU A 637 -23.84 44.71 -6.61
CA LEU A 637 -23.13 45.88 -6.10
C LEU A 637 -21.85 46.14 -6.91
N GLU A 638 -21.07 45.08 -7.20
CA GLU A 638 -19.88 45.16 -8.06
C GLU A 638 -20.25 45.67 -9.46
N SER A 639 -21.28 45.10 -10.09
CA SER A 639 -21.71 45.47 -11.43
C SER A 639 -22.17 46.93 -11.52
N LEU A 640 -22.81 47.44 -10.47
CA LEU A 640 -23.19 48.86 -10.39
C LEU A 640 -21.99 49.81 -10.40
N LEU A 641 -20.83 49.40 -9.87
CA LEU A 641 -19.58 50.19 -9.90
C LEU A 641 -18.86 50.17 -11.26
N GLU A 642 -19.28 49.29 -12.18
CA GLU A 642 -18.70 49.20 -13.52
C GLU A 642 -19.28 50.22 -14.50
N TYR A 643 -20.45 50.78 -14.20
CA TYR A 643 -21.16 51.71 -15.07
C TYR A 643 -21.46 53.05 -14.38
N PRO A 644 -21.72 54.12 -15.14
CA PRO A 644 -22.15 55.39 -14.55
C PRO A 644 -23.53 55.25 -13.91
N THR A 645 -23.68 55.71 -12.68
CA THR A 645 -24.96 55.72 -11.94
C THR A 645 -25.12 57.03 -11.15
N SER A 646 -26.37 57.42 -10.87
CA SER A 646 -26.69 58.54 -9.96
C SER A 646 -26.57 58.20 -8.48
N LEU A 647 -26.32 56.93 -8.16
CA LEU A 647 -26.26 56.44 -6.78
C LEU A 647 -25.07 57.06 -6.05
N GLU A 648 -25.31 57.53 -4.83
CA GLU A 648 -24.30 58.02 -3.91
C GLU A 648 -24.05 57.06 -2.74
N THR A 649 -25.06 56.27 -2.36
CA THR A 649 -24.96 55.29 -1.27
C THR A 649 -25.44 53.93 -1.73
N ILE A 650 -24.60 52.91 -1.57
CA ILE A 650 -24.99 51.51 -1.77
C ILE A 650 -24.85 50.73 -0.46
N ALA A 651 -25.84 49.91 -0.15
CA ALA A 651 -25.84 49.02 0.99
C ALA A 651 -26.11 47.58 0.54
N GLY A 652 -25.46 46.61 1.18
CA GLY A 652 -25.78 45.19 1.05
C GLY A 652 -26.13 44.61 2.41
N VAL A 653 -27.13 43.74 2.47
CA VAL A 653 -27.53 43.00 3.67
C VAL A 653 -27.48 41.52 3.37
N ASP A 654 -26.79 40.73 4.18
CA ASP A 654 -26.77 39.28 4.06
C ASP A 654 -26.52 38.63 5.42
N ILE A 655 -27.03 37.42 5.63
CA ILE A 655 -26.80 36.64 6.86
C ILE A 655 -25.49 35.83 6.80
N SER A 656 -24.95 35.62 5.60
CA SER A 656 -23.73 34.86 5.35
C SER A 656 -22.50 35.75 5.49
N GLN A 657 -21.85 35.69 6.65
CA GLN A 657 -20.55 36.35 6.86
C GLN A 657 -19.48 35.97 5.82
N LYS A 658 -19.50 34.72 5.33
CA LYS A 658 -18.57 34.26 4.28
C LYS A 658 -18.82 34.97 2.95
N SER A 659 -20.08 35.22 2.61
CA SER A 659 -20.48 35.95 1.40
C SER A 659 -20.15 37.44 1.53
N LEU A 660 -20.50 38.07 2.67
CA LEU A 660 -20.15 39.46 2.96
C LEU A 660 -18.65 39.72 2.95
N SER A 661 -17.85 38.78 3.47
CA SER A 661 -16.38 38.87 3.41
C SER A 661 -15.85 38.88 1.98
N ARG A 662 -16.49 38.17 1.05
CA ARG A 662 -16.15 38.21 -0.39
C ARG A 662 -16.62 39.53 -1.01
N ALA A 663 -17.85 39.95 -0.73
CA ALA A 663 -18.39 41.23 -1.20
C ALA A 663 -17.51 42.40 -0.78
N ALA A 664 -17.08 42.45 0.49
CA ALA A 664 -16.20 43.48 1.01
C ALA A 664 -14.86 43.54 0.25
N LYS A 665 -14.23 42.39 -0.04
CA LYS A 665 -12.98 42.33 -0.80
C LYS A 665 -13.15 42.86 -2.23
N VAL A 666 -14.22 42.44 -2.90
CA VAL A 666 -14.54 42.85 -4.27
C VAL A 666 -14.82 44.36 -4.34
N LEU A 667 -15.70 44.86 -3.48
CA LEU A 667 -16.04 46.28 -3.41
C LEU A 667 -14.82 47.13 -3.05
N HIS A 668 -14.00 46.70 -2.09
CA HIS A 668 -12.78 47.40 -1.71
C HIS A 668 -11.82 47.53 -2.90
N SER A 669 -11.57 46.44 -3.63
CA SER A 669 -10.72 46.47 -4.83
C SER A 669 -11.25 47.45 -5.88
N LYS A 670 -12.56 47.43 -6.18
CA LYS A 670 -13.17 48.30 -7.20
C LYS A 670 -13.22 49.78 -6.80
N LEU A 671 -13.45 50.07 -5.52
CA LEU A 671 -13.51 51.43 -4.98
C LEU A 671 -12.12 52.07 -4.84
N VAL A 672 -11.07 51.27 -4.57
CA VAL A 672 -9.69 51.75 -4.41
C VAL A 672 -8.96 51.90 -5.76
N MET A 673 -9.19 51.01 -6.73
CA MET A 673 -8.43 50.96 -8.00
C MET A 673 -8.80 52.04 -9.03
N LYS A 674 -9.81 52.87 -8.81
CA LYS A 674 -10.28 53.87 -9.79
C LYS A 674 -10.11 55.31 -9.29
N SER A 675 -8.87 55.76 -9.19
CA SER A 675 -8.49 57.16 -8.93
C SER A 675 -8.14 57.97 -10.19
N ASP A 676 -8.53 57.50 -11.37
CA ASP A 676 -8.41 58.25 -12.64
C ASP A 676 -9.62 59.18 -12.85
N PHE A 677 -9.37 60.34 -13.47
CA PHE A 677 -10.31 61.46 -13.57
C PHE A 677 -11.62 61.18 -14.33
N ASP A 678 -11.74 60.04 -15.03
CA ASP A 678 -12.86 59.66 -15.91
C ASP A 678 -13.65 58.41 -15.43
N ALA A 679 -13.47 57.99 -14.17
CA ALA A 679 -14.06 56.75 -13.66
C ALA A 679 -15.58 56.84 -13.36
N PRO A 680 -16.41 55.87 -13.80
CA PRO A 680 -17.87 55.84 -13.62
C PRO A 680 -18.40 55.82 -12.16
N CYS A 681 -17.52 55.51 -11.20
CA CYS A 681 -17.86 55.21 -9.81
C CYS A 681 -17.84 56.46 -8.89
N ARG A 682 -17.50 57.65 -9.41
CA ARG A 682 -17.25 58.86 -8.60
C ARG A 682 -18.46 59.36 -7.82
N SER A 683 -19.68 58.97 -8.20
CA SER A 683 -20.91 59.32 -7.50
C SER A 683 -21.04 58.60 -6.15
N ILE A 684 -20.50 57.38 -6.01
CA ILE A 684 -20.61 56.56 -4.80
C ILE A 684 -19.70 57.13 -3.70
N LYS A 685 -20.33 57.70 -2.67
CA LYS A 685 -19.68 58.26 -1.48
C LYS A 685 -19.63 57.25 -0.33
N SER A 686 -20.56 56.30 -0.29
CA SER A 686 -20.67 55.32 0.78
C SER A 686 -21.06 53.94 0.26
N ALA A 687 -20.34 52.91 0.72
CA ALA A 687 -20.66 51.51 0.48
C ALA A 687 -20.65 50.78 1.83
N ILE A 688 -21.79 50.21 2.22
CA ILE A 688 -22.00 49.63 3.55
C ILE A 688 -22.46 48.17 3.41
N LEU A 689 -21.89 47.28 4.20
CA LEU A 689 -22.34 45.89 4.28
C LEU A 689 -22.83 45.60 5.70
N PHE A 690 -24.07 45.11 5.81
CA PHE A 690 -24.70 44.72 7.07
C PHE A 690 -24.77 43.19 7.16
N ASP A 691 -24.26 42.66 8.27
CA ASP A 691 -24.51 41.28 8.68
C ASP A 691 -25.84 41.22 9.43
N GLY A 692 -26.86 40.61 8.80
CA GLY A 692 -28.20 40.58 9.35
C GLY A 692 -29.21 39.86 8.46
N SER A 693 -30.34 39.48 9.06
CA SER A 693 -31.47 38.88 8.35
C SER A 693 -32.33 39.97 7.71
N ILE A 694 -32.71 39.79 6.45
CA ILE A 694 -33.61 40.71 5.74
C ILE A 694 -35.05 40.71 6.31
N THR A 695 -35.37 39.74 7.17
CA THR A 695 -36.65 39.67 7.89
C THR A 695 -36.64 40.45 9.21
N ASP A 696 -35.46 40.85 9.69
CA ASP A 696 -35.32 41.65 10.90
C ASP A 696 -35.38 43.13 10.56
N PHE A 697 -36.15 43.88 11.33
CA PHE A 697 -36.23 45.32 11.17
C PHE A 697 -34.94 46.00 11.63
N ASP A 698 -34.36 46.86 10.79
CA ASP A 698 -33.21 47.71 11.12
C ASP A 698 -33.48 49.16 10.72
N SER A 699 -33.52 50.06 11.72
CA SER A 699 -33.77 51.48 11.51
C SER A 699 -32.69 52.19 10.68
N ARG A 700 -31.49 51.60 10.54
CA ARG A 700 -30.38 52.17 9.74
C ARG A 700 -30.64 52.08 8.23
N LEU A 701 -31.59 51.23 7.81
CA LEU A 701 -31.97 51.06 6.41
C LEU A 701 -33.17 51.96 6.01
N CYS A 702 -33.64 52.84 6.90
CA CYS A 702 -34.69 53.79 6.58
C CYS A 702 -34.23 54.86 5.56
N GLY A 703 -35.09 55.19 4.60
CA GLY A 703 -34.87 56.31 3.68
C GLY A 703 -34.04 56.00 2.44
N PHE A 704 -33.76 54.72 2.16
CA PHE A 704 -33.20 54.30 0.87
C PHE A 704 -34.23 54.49 -0.27
N ASP A 705 -33.77 54.96 -1.43
CA ASP A 705 -34.63 55.25 -2.59
C ASP A 705 -35.03 53.97 -3.34
N LEU A 706 -34.10 53.02 -3.44
CA LEU A 706 -34.29 51.74 -4.13
C LEU A 706 -33.91 50.58 -3.21
N ALA A 707 -34.63 49.49 -3.37
CA ALA A 707 -34.32 48.21 -2.76
C ALA A 707 -34.32 47.12 -3.82
N THR A 708 -33.31 46.27 -3.81
CA THR A 708 -33.25 45.04 -4.60
C THR A 708 -33.31 43.82 -3.69
N CYS A 709 -33.95 42.77 -4.17
CA CYS A 709 -34.00 41.46 -3.54
C CYS A 709 -33.98 40.45 -4.69
N LEU A 710 -32.78 40.00 -5.07
CA LEU A 710 -32.57 39.12 -6.21
C LEU A 710 -32.25 37.71 -5.69
N GLU A 711 -33.19 36.79 -5.93
CA GLU A 711 -33.20 35.41 -5.40
C GLU A 711 -33.43 35.34 -3.89
#